data_AF-A0A2V7I304-F1
#
_entry.id   AF-A0A2V7I304-F1
#
_cell.length_a   1.000
_cell.length_b   1.000
_cell.length_c   1.000
_cell.angle_alpha   90.00
_cell.angle_beta   90.00
_cell.angle_gamma   90.00
#
_symmetry.space_group_name_H-M   'P 1'
#
loop_
_entity.id
_entity.type
_entity.pdbx_description
1 polymer ?
#
loop_
_entity_poly.entity_id
_entity_poly.type
_entity_poly.pdbx_seq_one_letter_code
_entity_poly.pdbx_strand_id
1 'polypeptide(L)'
;MPRVEAGSAFSISSALLIAIIAVAYFVSAKLGLSLAPLHRNVSLVWPPTGIALAAVLLLGYRAWPGIALGAFLINASTGVGPAVAASIAVGNTLEALAGAYLLRRLTGFRESLERLQDVLGFVTLGAAASTTVSATIGVASLCLGGAAPWSVYGDLWWQWWLGDAMGALFVAPVLLTWASRHQVTWSLRRVGEAAALLALLAVVSQLVFGGWFATGAINSPLGFAIFPFSIWAALRFSQREAATTTLIASAIAIWDTARQVGPFAGQTPTERFLLLQAFMGVVAVTALVLGAAIGGRRRVEEALQQSEWRYRELFENATLMVYTADLHGRFTSLNKLGEKITGYTREEVVGVSLADLAAPAHVELVRRMIARQAVEEAPIVYAPEILAKDGRTVALEVSTRPITEAGRAIGVQGMARDITKRRQTEAALEEANRKLTAWVNELEARTRQTALLNEMGDLLQSCLTTEEAYAAIGAFTPRLFPSESGALGVLGPSRNLVEVVVSWGDPPPTEQLFAPDRCWALRRGRAYRVEAPGTGLVCGHVDPSLSTGYLCVPMMAHGEPLGVLHLQGGSSRAGHPDQPPELLLESHRRLAVTVAEHIAVALANLRLRESLRSQSILDPLTGLFNRRYMEETLALELARAARGERAIGIILLDL
;
A
#
# COMPACT_ATOMS: atom_id res chain seq x y z
N MET A 1 -17.88 -13.80 -5.01
CA MET A 1 -18.53 -12.49 -4.76
C MET A 1 -20.04 -12.71 -4.65
N PRO A 2 -20.67 -12.34 -3.53
CA PRO A 2 -22.10 -12.53 -3.34
C PRO A 2 -22.91 -11.51 -4.14
N ARG A 3 -24.05 -11.95 -4.69
CA ARG A 3 -25.07 -11.09 -5.30
C ARG A 3 -25.58 -10.11 -4.24
N VAL A 4 -25.26 -8.84 -4.42
CA VAL A 4 -25.88 -7.74 -3.68
C VAL A 4 -27.36 -7.72 -4.05
N GLU A 5 -28.22 -7.98 -3.06
CA GLU A 5 -29.65 -7.76 -3.12
C GLU A 5 -29.91 -6.28 -3.42
N ALA A 6 -30.55 -6.01 -4.56
CA ALA A 6 -31.00 -4.68 -4.91
C ALA A 6 -32.33 -4.40 -4.19
N GLY A 7 -32.31 -3.41 -3.30
CA GLY A 7 -33.47 -2.89 -2.61
C GLY A 7 -34.54 -2.33 -3.56
N SER A 8 -35.79 -2.62 -3.18
CA SER A 8 -36.98 -1.76 -3.24
C SER A 8 -37.10 -0.73 -4.38
N ALA A 9 -37.78 -1.12 -5.45
CA ALA A 9 -38.64 -0.24 -6.24
C ALA A 9 -39.79 -1.08 -6.84
N PHE A 10 -41.01 -0.92 -6.29
CA PHE A 10 -42.28 -1.46 -6.77
C PHE A 10 -42.29 -2.94 -7.23
N SER A 11 -42.57 -3.86 -6.30
CA SER A 11 -43.05 -5.21 -6.66
C SER A 11 -44.46 -5.10 -7.24
N ILE A 12 -44.57 -4.96 -8.56
CA ILE A 12 -45.85 -5.08 -9.28
C ILE A 12 -46.39 -6.48 -8.98
N SER A 13 -47.60 -6.57 -8.42
CA SER A 13 -48.22 -7.86 -8.15
C SER A 13 -48.35 -8.67 -9.44
N SER A 14 -48.16 -9.99 -9.38
CA SER A 14 -48.22 -10.85 -10.59
C SER A 14 -49.53 -10.71 -11.34
N ALA A 15 -50.64 -10.46 -10.64
CA ALA A 15 -51.94 -10.19 -11.23
C ALA A 15 -51.98 -8.87 -12.01
N LEU A 16 -51.40 -7.78 -11.48
CA LEU A 16 -51.32 -6.50 -12.18
C LEU A 16 -50.43 -6.61 -13.42
N LEU A 17 -49.33 -7.36 -13.35
CA LEU A 17 -48.47 -7.61 -14.50
C LEU A 17 -49.21 -8.38 -15.61
N ILE A 18 -49.93 -9.45 -15.26
CA ILE A 18 -50.76 -10.23 -16.20
C ILE A 18 -51.81 -9.32 -16.86
N ALA A 19 -52.48 -8.48 -16.08
CA ALA A 19 -53.49 -7.53 -16.59
C ALA A 19 -52.88 -6.52 -17.57
N ILE A 20 -51.72 -5.93 -17.24
CA ILE A 20 -51.02 -4.98 -18.13
C ILE A 20 -50.65 -5.65 -19.46
N ILE A 21 -50.09 -6.85 -19.43
CA ILE A 21 -49.71 -7.58 -20.65
C ILE A 21 -50.95 -7.93 -21.47
N ALA A 22 -52.03 -8.41 -20.84
CA ALA A 22 -53.27 -8.75 -21.52
C ALA A 22 -53.92 -7.53 -22.19
N VAL A 23 -53.96 -6.38 -21.51
CA VAL A 23 -54.49 -5.12 -22.05
C VAL A 23 -53.60 -4.62 -23.20
N ALA A 24 -52.28 -4.61 -23.02
CA ALA A 24 -51.35 -4.20 -24.08
C ALA A 24 -51.47 -5.09 -25.33
N TYR A 25 -51.56 -6.40 -25.13
CA TYR A 25 -51.80 -7.37 -26.22
C TYR A 25 -53.13 -7.08 -26.91
N PHE A 26 -54.23 -6.97 -26.16
CA PHE A 26 -55.57 -6.75 -26.73
C PHE A 26 -55.70 -5.43 -27.49
N VAL A 27 -55.23 -4.32 -26.92
CA VAL A 27 -55.32 -2.99 -27.54
C VAL A 27 -54.49 -2.93 -28.81
N SER A 28 -53.25 -3.45 -28.77
CA SER A 28 -52.38 -3.48 -29.95
C SER A 28 -52.91 -4.43 -31.04
N ALA A 29 -53.60 -5.51 -30.66
CA ALA A 29 -54.26 -6.41 -31.59
C ALA A 29 -55.48 -5.74 -32.27
N LYS A 30 -56.28 -4.97 -31.52
CA LYS A 30 -57.37 -4.16 -32.10
C LYS A 30 -56.84 -3.16 -33.11
N LEU A 31 -55.72 -2.50 -32.81
CA LEU A 31 -55.06 -1.58 -33.74
C LEU A 31 -54.60 -2.32 -35.01
N GLY A 32 -53.94 -3.47 -34.87
CA GLY A 32 -53.54 -4.31 -36.02
C GLY A 32 -54.72 -4.71 -36.89
N LEU A 33 -55.82 -5.19 -36.29
CA LEU A 33 -57.02 -5.58 -37.04
C LEU A 33 -57.72 -4.39 -37.71
N SER A 34 -57.64 -3.18 -37.15
CA SER A 34 -58.20 -1.98 -37.78
C SER A 34 -57.53 -1.60 -39.11
N LEU A 35 -56.33 -2.15 -39.35
CA LEU A 35 -55.51 -1.92 -40.54
C LEU A 35 -55.55 -3.12 -41.53
N ALA A 36 -56.37 -4.15 -41.27
CA ALA A 36 -56.47 -5.35 -42.10
C ALA A 36 -57.25 -5.12 -43.42
N PRO A 37 -56.75 -5.57 -44.59
CA PRO A 37 -57.50 -5.47 -45.85
C PRO A 37 -58.45 -6.65 -46.02
N LEU A 38 -59.76 -6.36 -46.16
CA LEU A 38 -60.85 -7.21 -46.71
C LEU A 38 -61.15 -8.58 -46.05
N HIS A 39 -60.19 -9.32 -45.49
CA HIS A 39 -60.43 -10.53 -44.69
C HIS A 39 -60.33 -10.19 -43.20
N ARG A 40 -61.45 -10.30 -42.47
CA ARG A 40 -61.63 -9.79 -41.10
C ARG A 40 -60.66 -10.34 -40.03
N ASN A 41 -59.80 -11.30 -40.36
CA ASN A 41 -59.02 -12.08 -39.39
C ASN A 41 -57.49 -12.04 -39.58
N VAL A 42 -56.94 -11.44 -40.63
CA VAL A 42 -55.47 -11.38 -40.86
C VAL A 42 -55.02 -9.93 -41.01
N SER A 43 -54.10 -9.49 -40.14
CA SER A 43 -53.59 -8.12 -40.11
C SER A 43 -52.34 -7.94 -40.98
N LEU A 44 -52.12 -6.72 -41.48
CA LEU A 44 -50.88 -6.34 -42.17
C LEU A 44 -49.66 -6.49 -41.24
N VAL A 45 -49.79 -6.12 -39.98
CA VAL A 45 -48.72 -6.27 -38.98
C VAL A 45 -49.39 -6.65 -37.69
N TRP A 46 -48.81 -7.61 -36.96
CA TRP A 46 -49.35 -8.05 -35.68
C TRP A 46 -48.47 -7.57 -34.51
N PRO A 47 -48.60 -6.29 -34.06
CA PRO A 47 -47.90 -5.78 -32.89
C PRO A 47 -47.92 -6.67 -31.63
N PRO A 48 -49.00 -7.43 -31.35
CA PRO A 48 -49.05 -8.29 -30.17
C PRO A 48 -47.93 -9.33 -30.12
N THR A 49 -47.46 -9.85 -31.26
CA THR A 49 -46.32 -10.79 -31.30
C THR A 49 -45.07 -10.15 -30.71
N GLY A 50 -44.74 -8.91 -31.12
CA GLY A 50 -43.56 -8.22 -30.60
C GLY A 50 -43.69 -7.88 -29.11
N ILE A 51 -44.89 -7.52 -28.65
CA ILE A 51 -45.17 -7.30 -27.21
C ILE A 51 -45.02 -8.61 -26.43
N ALA A 52 -45.58 -9.72 -26.93
CA ALA A 52 -45.54 -11.01 -26.26
C ALA A 52 -44.10 -11.54 -26.16
N LEU A 53 -43.34 -11.49 -27.25
CA LEU A 53 -41.95 -11.92 -27.27
C LEU A 53 -41.10 -11.04 -26.33
N ALA A 54 -41.25 -9.72 -26.38
CA ALA A 54 -40.53 -8.80 -25.48
C ALA A 54 -40.92 -9.03 -24.01
N ALA A 55 -42.20 -9.26 -23.71
CA ALA A 55 -42.67 -9.53 -22.36
C ALA A 55 -42.03 -10.80 -21.78
N VAL A 56 -41.96 -11.89 -22.54
CA VAL A 56 -41.32 -13.13 -22.08
C VAL A 56 -39.80 -12.95 -21.92
N LEU A 57 -39.14 -12.23 -22.84
CA LEU A 57 -37.71 -11.97 -22.77
C LEU A 57 -37.33 -11.08 -21.57
N LEU A 58 -38.10 -10.02 -21.28
CA LEU A 58 -37.82 -9.07 -20.19
C LEU A 58 -38.31 -9.56 -18.83
N LEU A 59 -39.51 -10.13 -18.77
CA LEU A 59 -40.17 -10.47 -17.52
C LEU A 59 -40.05 -11.97 -17.20
N GLY A 60 -39.60 -12.78 -18.15
CA GLY A 60 -39.53 -14.23 -18.03
C GLY A 60 -40.85 -14.92 -18.36
N TYR A 61 -40.85 -16.25 -18.26
CA TYR A 61 -41.99 -17.09 -18.65
C TYR A 61 -43.28 -16.79 -17.86
N ARG A 62 -43.22 -16.10 -16.71
CA ARG A 62 -44.41 -15.63 -15.96
C ARG A 62 -45.33 -14.68 -16.74
N ALA A 63 -44.90 -14.16 -17.88
CA ALA A 63 -45.72 -13.32 -18.76
C ALA A 63 -46.81 -14.10 -19.51
N TRP A 64 -46.69 -15.43 -19.63
CA TRP A 64 -47.56 -16.26 -20.47
C TRP A 64 -49.07 -16.13 -20.19
N PRO A 65 -49.56 -16.01 -18.93
CA PRO A 65 -51.01 -15.93 -18.69
C PRO A 65 -51.61 -14.63 -19.24
N GLY A 66 -50.84 -13.54 -19.23
CA GLY A 66 -51.28 -12.26 -19.80
C GLY A 66 -51.38 -12.34 -21.32
N ILE A 67 -50.43 -13.01 -21.96
CA ILE A 67 -50.43 -13.24 -23.41
C ILE A 67 -51.63 -14.11 -23.81
N ALA A 68 -51.84 -15.24 -23.12
CA ALA A 68 -52.94 -16.15 -23.38
C ALA A 68 -54.31 -15.47 -23.19
N LEU A 69 -54.47 -14.69 -22.12
CA LEU A 69 -55.71 -13.95 -21.85
C LEU A 69 -55.97 -12.88 -22.93
N GLY A 70 -54.97 -12.07 -23.26
CA GLY A 70 -55.09 -11.04 -24.29
C GLY A 70 -55.39 -11.63 -25.67
N ALA A 71 -54.71 -12.73 -26.04
CA ALA A 71 -54.91 -13.44 -27.28
C ALA A 71 -56.30 -14.10 -27.36
N PHE A 72 -56.79 -14.68 -26.26
CA PHE A 72 -58.14 -15.25 -26.22
C PHE A 72 -59.21 -14.16 -26.40
N LEU A 73 -59.11 -13.06 -25.64
CA LEU A 73 -60.09 -11.97 -25.68
C LEU A 73 -60.18 -11.32 -27.06
N ILE A 74 -59.04 -11.10 -27.74
CA ILE A 74 -59.09 -10.51 -29.08
C ILE A 74 -59.71 -11.46 -30.09
N ASN A 75 -59.31 -12.74 -30.10
CA ASN A 75 -59.84 -13.72 -31.05
C ASN A 75 -61.32 -14.02 -30.77
N ALA A 76 -61.75 -14.09 -29.51
CA ALA A 76 -63.18 -14.21 -29.19
C ALA A 76 -64.00 -13.01 -29.72
N SER A 77 -63.38 -11.83 -29.86
CA SER A 77 -64.03 -10.64 -30.40
C SER A 77 -64.13 -10.58 -31.93
N THR A 78 -63.50 -11.51 -32.67
CA THR A 78 -63.56 -11.55 -34.15
C THR A 78 -64.71 -12.40 -34.68
N GLY A 79 -65.51 -13.01 -33.80
CA GLY A 79 -66.68 -13.81 -34.17
C GLY A 79 -66.36 -15.28 -34.47
N VAL A 80 -65.13 -15.73 -34.24
CA VAL A 80 -64.79 -17.16 -34.24
C VAL A 80 -65.28 -17.81 -32.94
N GLY A 81 -65.66 -19.09 -33.00
CA GLY A 81 -66.16 -19.81 -31.83
C GLY A 81 -65.15 -19.83 -30.66
N PRO A 82 -65.58 -19.89 -29.38
CA PRO A 82 -64.68 -19.83 -28.23
C PRO A 82 -63.57 -20.90 -28.23
N ALA A 83 -63.87 -22.10 -28.75
CA ALA A 83 -62.88 -23.17 -28.89
C ALA A 83 -61.78 -22.81 -29.90
N VAL A 84 -62.14 -22.21 -31.03
CA VAL A 84 -61.19 -21.73 -32.05
C VAL A 84 -60.36 -20.58 -31.48
N ALA A 85 -60.99 -19.64 -30.79
CA ALA A 85 -60.29 -18.53 -30.13
C ALA A 85 -59.29 -19.02 -29.06
N ALA A 86 -59.64 -20.04 -28.28
CA ALA A 86 -58.74 -20.65 -27.31
C ALA A 86 -57.55 -21.34 -27.99
N SER A 87 -57.77 -22.09 -29.07
CA SER A 87 -56.70 -22.74 -29.83
C SER A 87 -55.72 -21.72 -30.45
N ILE A 88 -56.23 -20.62 -31.03
CA ILE A 88 -55.38 -19.54 -31.54
C ILE A 88 -54.58 -18.90 -30.39
N ALA A 89 -55.22 -18.65 -29.24
CA ALA A 89 -54.53 -18.10 -28.07
C ALA A 89 -53.40 -18.99 -27.57
N VAL A 90 -53.57 -20.32 -27.61
CA VAL A 90 -52.51 -21.28 -27.32
C VAL A 90 -51.37 -21.15 -28.33
N GLY A 91 -51.68 -21.07 -29.63
CA GLY A 91 -50.69 -20.87 -30.69
C GLY A 91 -49.84 -19.62 -30.49
N ASN A 92 -50.48 -18.46 -30.32
CA ASN A 92 -49.82 -17.17 -30.10
C ASN A 92 -48.99 -17.14 -28.80
N THR A 93 -49.45 -17.85 -27.77
CA THR A 93 -48.69 -17.97 -26.52
C THR A 93 -47.46 -18.85 -26.72
N LEU A 94 -47.62 -20.02 -27.35
CA LEU A 94 -46.52 -20.95 -27.62
C LEU A 94 -45.45 -20.34 -28.53
N GLU A 95 -45.83 -19.55 -29.53
CA GLU A 95 -44.92 -18.74 -30.34
C GLU A 95 -43.97 -17.90 -29.46
N ALA A 96 -44.52 -17.06 -28.58
CA ALA A 96 -43.71 -16.18 -27.73
C ALA A 96 -42.79 -16.97 -26.79
N LEU A 97 -43.28 -18.09 -26.22
CA LEU A 97 -42.49 -18.96 -25.35
C LEU A 97 -41.39 -19.68 -26.12
N ALA A 98 -41.69 -20.20 -27.31
CA ALA A 98 -40.74 -20.88 -28.18
C ALA A 98 -39.65 -19.91 -28.68
N GLY A 99 -40.03 -18.70 -29.09
CA GLY A 99 -39.09 -17.66 -29.50
C GLY A 99 -38.13 -17.30 -28.37
N ALA A 100 -38.64 -17.05 -27.16
CA ALA A 100 -37.79 -16.77 -26.00
C ALA A 100 -36.90 -17.97 -25.62
N TYR A 101 -37.41 -19.20 -25.72
CA TYR A 101 -36.64 -20.41 -25.45
C TYR A 101 -35.49 -20.59 -26.44
N LEU A 102 -35.77 -20.50 -27.74
CA LEU A 102 -34.77 -20.64 -28.80
C LEU A 102 -33.67 -19.58 -28.67
N LEU A 103 -34.04 -18.31 -28.45
CA LEU A 103 -33.07 -17.22 -28.26
C LEU A 103 -32.19 -17.44 -27.04
N ARG A 104 -32.77 -17.76 -25.88
CA ARG A 104 -31.99 -17.97 -24.66
C ARG A 104 -31.09 -19.19 -24.75
N ARG A 105 -31.56 -20.27 -25.38
CA ARG A 105 -30.84 -21.54 -25.43
C ARG A 105 -29.73 -21.56 -26.47
N LEU A 106 -29.95 -20.98 -27.65
CA LEU A 106 -29.05 -21.13 -28.79
C LEU A 106 -28.05 -19.96 -28.97
N THR A 107 -28.36 -18.76 -28.48
CA THR A 107 -27.50 -17.58 -28.74
C THR A 107 -26.95 -16.89 -27.49
N GLY A 108 -27.37 -17.30 -26.28
CA GLY A 108 -27.01 -16.57 -25.06
C GLY A 108 -27.52 -15.12 -25.11
N PHE A 109 -28.74 -14.97 -25.64
CA PHE A 109 -29.35 -13.71 -26.07
C PHE A 109 -29.28 -12.59 -25.02
N ARG A 110 -28.87 -11.40 -25.46
CA ARG A 110 -28.96 -10.15 -24.68
C ARG A 110 -30.03 -9.23 -25.24
N GLU A 111 -30.88 -8.70 -24.36
CA GLU A 111 -32.02 -7.85 -24.71
C GLU A 111 -31.60 -6.47 -25.25
N SER A 112 -30.34 -6.08 -25.11
CA SER A 112 -29.84 -4.82 -25.69
C SER A 112 -29.71 -4.84 -27.21
N LEU A 113 -29.67 -6.03 -27.84
CA LEU A 113 -29.52 -6.20 -29.29
C LEU A 113 -28.28 -5.48 -29.89
N GLU A 114 -27.24 -5.26 -29.09
CA GLU A 114 -26.02 -4.56 -29.52
C GLU A 114 -24.98 -5.49 -30.16
N ARG A 115 -25.19 -6.81 -30.12
CA ARG A 115 -24.29 -7.78 -30.76
C ARG A 115 -24.95 -8.30 -32.03
N LEU A 116 -24.14 -8.47 -33.07
CA LEU A 116 -24.63 -9.02 -34.34
C LEU A 116 -25.27 -10.40 -34.15
N GLN A 117 -24.71 -11.23 -33.27
CA GLN A 117 -25.28 -12.53 -32.91
C GLN A 117 -26.68 -12.42 -32.29
N ASP A 118 -26.94 -11.41 -31.44
CA ASP A 118 -28.23 -11.20 -30.80
C ASP A 118 -29.27 -10.78 -31.85
N VAL A 119 -28.90 -9.89 -32.77
CA VAL A 119 -29.78 -9.43 -33.87
C VAL A 119 -30.08 -10.56 -34.85
N LEU A 120 -29.07 -11.28 -35.34
CA LEU A 120 -29.29 -12.39 -36.29
C LEU A 120 -30.10 -13.51 -35.63
N GLY A 121 -29.82 -13.81 -34.37
CA GLY A 121 -30.64 -14.74 -33.58
C GLY A 121 -32.08 -14.26 -33.46
N PHE A 122 -32.31 -12.99 -33.13
CA PHE A 122 -33.64 -12.39 -33.03
C PHE A 122 -34.42 -12.48 -34.35
N VAL A 123 -33.81 -12.10 -35.46
CA VAL A 123 -34.45 -12.12 -36.79
C VAL A 123 -34.79 -13.56 -37.21
N THR A 124 -33.86 -14.50 -37.04
CA THR A 124 -34.03 -15.88 -37.53
C THR A 124 -34.85 -16.76 -36.59
N LEU A 125 -34.56 -16.75 -35.30
CA LEU A 125 -35.21 -17.63 -34.32
C LEU A 125 -36.46 -16.99 -33.70
N GLY A 126 -36.37 -15.69 -33.37
CA GLY A 126 -37.47 -14.94 -32.77
C GLY A 126 -38.56 -14.60 -33.79
N ALA A 127 -38.23 -13.82 -34.82
CA ALA A 127 -39.22 -13.31 -35.76
C ALA A 127 -39.60 -14.28 -36.88
N ALA A 128 -38.68 -15.10 -37.38
CA ALA A 128 -38.98 -16.01 -38.49
C ALA A 128 -39.39 -17.42 -38.03
N ALA A 129 -38.61 -18.07 -37.16
CA ALA A 129 -38.89 -19.46 -36.78
C ALA A 129 -40.04 -19.58 -35.78
N SER A 130 -40.08 -18.77 -34.72
CA SER A 130 -41.08 -18.94 -33.66
C SER A 130 -42.52 -18.65 -34.12
N THR A 131 -42.69 -17.68 -35.02
CA THR A 131 -43.98 -17.26 -35.58
C THR A 131 -44.64 -18.33 -36.44
N THR A 132 -43.88 -19.31 -36.95
CA THR A 132 -44.44 -20.48 -37.63
C THR A 132 -45.36 -21.31 -36.73
N VAL A 133 -45.15 -21.30 -35.41
CA VAL A 133 -45.98 -22.00 -34.43
C VAL A 133 -47.39 -21.40 -34.41
N SER A 134 -47.49 -20.08 -34.29
CA SER A 134 -48.77 -19.34 -34.31
C SER A 134 -49.46 -19.45 -35.65
N ALA A 135 -48.76 -19.22 -36.77
CA ALA A 135 -49.35 -19.34 -38.10
C ALA A 135 -49.92 -20.74 -38.36
N THR A 136 -49.21 -21.80 -37.94
CA THR A 136 -49.67 -23.18 -38.13
C THR A 136 -50.87 -23.50 -37.26
N ILE A 137 -50.80 -23.21 -35.95
CA ILE A 137 -51.89 -23.52 -35.01
C ILE A 137 -53.11 -22.65 -35.31
N GLY A 138 -52.90 -21.37 -35.60
CA GLY A 138 -53.96 -20.39 -35.85
C GLY A 138 -54.76 -20.71 -37.11
N VAL A 139 -54.09 -20.91 -38.24
CA VAL A 139 -54.76 -21.22 -39.51
C VAL A 139 -55.38 -22.62 -39.49
N ALA A 140 -54.71 -23.62 -38.91
CA ALA A 140 -55.32 -24.95 -38.73
C ALA A 140 -56.58 -24.89 -37.85
N SER A 141 -56.59 -24.06 -36.80
CA SER A 141 -57.76 -23.86 -35.94
C SER A 141 -58.92 -23.21 -36.69
N LEU A 142 -58.65 -22.25 -37.58
CA LEU A 142 -59.67 -21.64 -38.43
C LEU A 142 -60.27 -22.65 -39.42
N CYS A 143 -59.45 -23.49 -40.04
CA CYS A 143 -59.92 -24.51 -40.98
C CYS A 143 -60.70 -25.64 -40.29
N LEU A 144 -60.19 -26.15 -39.17
CA LEU A 144 -60.88 -27.17 -38.38
C LEU A 144 -62.19 -26.65 -37.75
N GLY A 145 -62.22 -25.38 -37.35
CA GLY A 145 -63.39 -24.71 -36.82
C GLY A 145 -64.43 -24.30 -37.85
N GLY A 146 -64.20 -24.58 -39.14
CA GLY A 146 -65.11 -24.20 -40.24
C GLY A 146 -65.15 -22.71 -40.56
N ALA A 147 -64.25 -21.90 -39.98
CA ALA A 147 -64.17 -20.46 -40.21
C ALA A 147 -63.43 -20.09 -41.51
N ALA A 148 -62.64 -21.01 -42.07
CA ALA A 148 -61.97 -20.86 -43.36
C ALA A 148 -61.90 -22.20 -44.12
N PRO A 149 -62.03 -22.21 -45.46
CA PRO A 149 -61.85 -23.43 -46.24
C PRO A 149 -60.37 -23.84 -46.32
N TRP A 150 -60.10 -25.15 -46.39
CA TRP A 150 -58.73 -25.69 -46.51
C TRP A 150 -58.01 -25.27 -47.80
N SER A 151 -58.75 -24.89 -48.84
CA SER A 151 -58.18 -24.43 -50.12
C SER A 151 -57.33 -23.16 -49.99
N VAL A 152 -57.61 -22.31 -49.00
CA VAL A 152 -56.88 -21.04 -48.76
C VAL A 152 -55.86 -21.18 -47.63
N TYR A 153 -55.60 -22.39 -47.13
CA TYR A 153 -54.69 -22.62 -45.99
C TYR A 153 -53.31 -22.03 -46.24
N GLY A 154 -52.73 -22.26 -47.42
CA GLY A 154 -51.39 -21.77 -47.77
C GLY A 154 -51.31 -20.24 -47.79
N ASP A 155 -52.29 -19.59 -48.42
CA ASP A 155 -52.35 -18.12 -48.51
C ASP A 155 -52.55 -17.48 -47.13
N LEU A 156 -53.45 -18.04 -46.31
CA LEU A 156 -53.67 -17.57 -44.94
C LEU A 156 -52.44 -17.79 -44.06
N TRP A 157 -51.78 -18.95 -44.18
CA TRP A 157 -50.58 -19.26 -43.41
C TRP A 157 -49.46 -18.28 -43.71
N TRP A 158 -49.21 -17.98 -45.00
CA TRP A 158 -48.18 -17.03 -45.40
C TRP A 158 -48.48 -15.61 -44.91
N GLN A 159 -49.73 -15.15 -45.04
CA GLN A 159 -50.11 -13.82 -44.57
C GLN A 159 -50.03 -13.70 -43.04
N TRP A 160 -50.42 -14.74 -42.32
CA TRP A 160 -50.36 -14.79 -40.85
C TRP A 160 -48.91 -14.78 -40.36
N TRP A 161 -48.08 -15.68 -40.89
CA TRP A 161 -46.66 -15.76 -40.54
C TRP A 161 -45.94 -14.44 -40.79
N LEU A 162 -46.20 -13.81 -41.95
CA LEU A 162 -45.56 -12.55 -42.30
C LEU A 162 -46.01 -11.40 -41.39
N GLY A 163 -47.30 -11.33 -41.04
CA GLY A 163 -47.83 -10.35 -40.09
C GLY A 163 -47.21 -10.47 -38.69
N ASP A 164 -47.09 -11.70 -38.17
CA ASP A 164 -46.46 -12.00 -36.88
C ASP A 164 -44.97 -11.67 -36.89
N ALA A 165 -44.23 -12.09 -37.94
CA ALA A 165 -42.81 -11.82 -38.09
C ALA A 165 -42.51 -10.31 -38.10
N MET A 166 -43.35 -9.53 -38.76
CA MET A 166 -43.20 -8.07 -38.87
C MET A 166 -43.57 -7.38 -37.56
N GLY A 167 -44.60 -7.89 -36.87
CA GLY A 167 -44.92 -7.50 -35.50
C GLY A 167 -43.76 -7.71 -34.53
N ALA A 168 -43.08 -8.86 -34.63
CA ALA A 168 -41.87 -9.16 -33.88
C ALA A 168 -40.75 -8.16 -34.22
N LEU A 169 -40.45 -7.95 -35.50
CA LEU A 169 -39.32 -7.12 -35.96
C LEU A 169 -39.45 -5.63 -35.62
N PHE A 170 -40.67 -5.08 -35.56
CA PHE A 170 -40.83 -3.64 -35.31
C PHE A 170 -41.05 -3.31 -33.84
N VAL A 171 -41.85 -4.13 -33.15
CA VAL A 171 -42.29 -3.78 -31.79
C VAL A 171 -41.34 -4.34 -30.73
N ALA A 172 -40.87 -5.58 -30.87
CA ALA A 172 -40.04 -6.19 -29.85
C ALA A 172 -38.69 -5.47 -29.67
N PRO A 173 -37.92 -5.12 -30.73
CA PRO A 173 -36.65 -4.43 -30.57
C PRO A 173 -36.77 -3.09 -29.84
N VAL A 174 -37.83 -2.32 -30.07
CA VAL A 174 -38.07 -1.06 -29.33
C VAL A 174 -38.27 -1.35 -27.85
N LEU A 175 -39.16 -2.28 -27.49
CA LEU A 175 -39.42 -2.63 -26.10
C LEU A 175 -38.16 -3.18 -25.39
N LEU A 176 -37.43 -4.08 -26.05
CA LEU A 176 -36.22 -4.71 -25.51
C LEU A 176 -35.10 -3.68 -25.29
N THR A 177 -34.83 -2.85 -26.30
CA THR A 177 -33.72 -1.90 -26.25
C THR A 177 -34.01 -0.78 -25.25
N TRP A 178 -35.24 -0.26 -25.15
CA TRP A 178 -35.61 0.76 -24.16
C TRP A 178 -35.67 0.23 -22.73
N ALA A 179 -36.04 -1.04 -22.54
CA ALA A 179 -36.03 -1.67 -21.21
C ALA A 179 -34.63 -2.07 -20.72
N SER A 180 -33.65 -2.21 -21.62
CA SER A 180 -32.26 -2.47 -21.24
C SER A 180 -31.69 -1.33 -20.37
N ARG A 181 -30.78 -1.60 -19.44
CA ARG A 181 -30.26 -0.60 -18.48
C ARG A 181 -29.06 0.22 -19.00
N HIS A 182 -29.01 0.53 -20.29
CA HIS A 182 -27.95 1.39 -20.83
C HIS A 182 -28.20 2.86 -20.42
N GLN A 183 -27.31 3.41 -19.59
CA GLN A 183 -27.31 4.82 -19.20
C GLN A 183 -26.69 5.65 -20.32
N VAL A 184 -27.49 6.05 -21.29
CA VAL A 184 -27.08 7.08 -22.25
C VAL A 184 -27.13 8.42 -21.51
N THR A 185 -25.98 9.10 -21.41
CA THR A 185 -25.92 10.47 -20.91
C THR A 185 -26.50 11.40 -21.98
N TRP A 186 -27.70 11.92 -21.72
CA TRP A 186 -28.37 12.86 -22.61
C TRP A 186 -27.82 14.27 -22.37
N SER A 187 -27.16 14.83 -23.37
CA SER A 187 -26.88 16.27 -23.43
C SER A 187 -28.00 16.97 -24.22
N LEU A 188 -28.26 18.24 -23.91
CA LEU A 188 -29.26 19.05 -24.63
C LEU A 188 -29.05 19.03 -26.15
N ARG A 189 -27.78 18.99 -26.60
CA ARG A 189 -27.43 18.85 -28.01
C ARG A 189 -27.87 17.51 -28.60
N ARG A 190 -27.64 16.38 -27.89
CA ARG A 190 -28.07 15.05 -28.37
C ARG A 190 -29.59 14.91 -28.43
N VAL A 191 -30.31 15.50 -27.47
CA VAL A 191 -31.78 15.56 -27.51
C VAL A 191 -32.25 16.33 -28.76
N GLY A 192 -31.63 17.49 -29.04
CA GLY A 192 -31.92 18.27 -30.24
C GLY A 192 -31.62 17.51 -31.54
N GLU A 193 -30.47 16.82 -31.63
CA GLU A 193 -30.11 15.99 -32.79
C GLU A 193 -31.11 14.83 -33.00
N ALA A 194 -31.54 14.15 -31.93
CA ALA A 194 -32.51 13.06 -32.01
C ALA A 194 -33.91 13.57 -32.41
N ALA A 195 -34.35 14.69 -31.83
CA ALA A 195 -35.63 15.30 -32.18
C ALA A 195 -35.66 15.77 -33.64
N ALA A 196 -34.57 16.40 -34.11
CA ALA A 196 -34.44 16.80 -35.50
C ALA A 196 -34.44 15.60 -36.46
N LEU A 197 -33.74 14.52 -36.11
CA LEU A 197 -33.73 13.28 -36.88
C LEU A 197 -35.14 12.68 -37.00
N LEU A 198 -35.87 12.59 -35.88
CA LEU A 198 -37.22 12.05 -35.85
C LEU A 198 -38.22 12.92 -36.62
N ALA A 199 -38.12 14.25 -36.47
CA ALA A 199 -38.96 15.19 -37.20
C ALA A 199 -38.72 15.09 -38.72
N LEU A 200 -37.45 15.08 -39.13
CA LEU A 200 -37.09 14.99 -40.54
C LEU A 200 -37.46 13.61 -41.13
N LEU A 201 -37.27 12.53 -40.38
CA LEU A 201 -37.74 11.20 -40.76
C LEU A 201 -39.25 11.16 -40.96
N ALA A 202 -40.03 11.76 -40.05
CA ALA A 202 -41.48 11.80 -40.16
C ALA A 202 -41.91 12.61 -41.39
N VAL A 203 -41.29 13.78 -41.64
CA VAL A 203 -41.54 14.59 -42.83
C VAL A 203 -41.22 13.83 -44.11
N VAL A 204 -40.03 13.22 -44.21
CA VAL A 204 -39.64 12.44 -45.39
C VAL A 204 -40.54 11.23 -45.59
N SER A 205 -40.88 10.51 -44.51
CA SER A 205 -41.79 9.37 -44.60
C SER A 205 -43.18 9.82 -45.08
N GLN A 206 -43.69 10.94 -44.59
CA GLN A 206 -44.96 11.51 -45.08
C GLN A 206 -44.88 11.98 -46.53
N LEU A 207 -43.77 12.58 -46.96
CA LEU A 207 -43.59 12.97 -48.37
C LEU A 207 -43.54 11.75 -49.30
N VAL A 208 -42.88 10.67 -48.88
CA VAL A 208 -42.72 9.45 -49.68
C VAL A 208 -44.00 8.62 -49.70
N PHE A 209 -44.65 8.39 -48.56
CA PHE A 209 -45.81 7.50 -48.44
C PHE A 209 -47.15 8.23 -48.50
N GLY A 210 -47.21 9.51 -48.16
CA GLY A 210 -48.45 10.31 -48.12
C GLY A 210 -48.96 10.79 -49.49
N GLY A 211 -48.39 10.30 -50.59
CA GLY A 211 -48.94 10.53 -51.95
C GLY A 211 -48.67 11.91 -52.54
N TRP A 212 -47.76 12.67 -51.95
CA TRP A 212 -47.35 14.01 -52.41
C TRP A 212 -46.65 13.98 -53.77
N PHE A 213 -45.96 12.89 -54.08
CA PHE A 213 -45.37 12.65 -55.39
C PHE A 213 -46.31 11.75 -56.20
N ALA A 214 -46.96 12.33 -57.22
CA ALA A 214 -47.87 11.65 -58.12
C ALA A 214 -47.15 10.67 -59.06
N THR A 215 -46.56 9.60 -58.52
CA THR A 215 -45.89 8.56 -59.31
C THR A 215 -46.59 7.23 -59.07
N GLY A 216 -47.54 6.89 -59.95
CA GLY A 216 -48.20 5.59 -59.99
C GLY A 216 -47.31 4.45 -60.50
N ALA A 217 -46.00 4.50 -60.29
CA ALA A 217 -45.04 3.53 -60.82
C ALA A 217 -44.19 2.91 -59.71
N ILE A 218 -44.09 1.57 -59.77
CA ILE A 218 -43.38 0.62 -58.88
C ILE A 218 -41.89 0.97 -58.68
N ASN A 219 -41.31 1.84 -59.50
CA ASN A 219 -39.88 2.12 -59.56
C ASN A 219 -39.45 3.47 -58.96
N SER A 220 -40.28 4.13 -58.14
CA SER A 220 -39.86 5.39 -57.50
C SER A 220 -38.75 5.11 -56.47
N PRO A 221 -37.48 5.52 -56.69
CA PRO A 221 -36.38 5.29 -55.76
C PRO A 221 -36.57 6.01 -54.41
N LEU A 222 -37.59 6.87 -54.33
CA LEU A 222 -37.97 7.67 -53.18
C LEU A 222 -38.33 6.83 -51.95
N GLY A 223 -38.81 5.59 -52.13
CA GLY A 223 -39.02 4.65 -51.01
C GLY A 223 -37.76 4.46 -50.17
N PHE A 224 -36.59 4.45 -50.80
CA PHE A 224 -35.30 4.27 -50.12
C PHE A 224 -34.82 5.50 -49.35
N ALA A 225 -35.52 6.65 -49.43
CA ALA A 225 -35.15 7.86 -48.71
C ALA A 225 -35.20 7.70 -47.17
N ILE A 226 -35.87 6.66 -46.65
CA ILE A 226 -35.85 6.31 -45.22
C ILE A 226 -34.50 5.71 -44.77
N PHE A 227 -33.76 5.05 -45.67
CA PHE A 227 -32.52 4.35 -45.32
C PHE A 227 -31.46 5.29 -44.73
N PRO A 228 -31.14 6.46 -45.32
CA PRO A 228 -30.20 7.39 -44.72
C PRO A 228 -30.51 7.77 -43.27
N PHE A 229 -31.80 7.94 -42.90
CA PHE A 229 -32.21 8.27 -41.53
C PHE A 229 -32.06 7.09 -40.58
N SER A 230 -32.41 5.89 -41.04
CA SER A 230 -32.28 4.65 -40.27
C SER A 230 -30.80 4.30 -40.04
N ILE A 231 -29.98 4.48 -41.08
CA ILE A 231 -28.52 4.35 -41.06
C ILE A 231 -27.90 5.41 -40.14
N TRP A 232 -28.33 6.67 -40.24
CA TRP A 232 -27.85 7.74 -39.37
C TRP A 232 -28.21 7.48 -37.90
N ALA A 233 -29.42 7.00 -37.62
CA ALA A 233 -29.82 6.57 -36.27
C ALA A 233 -28.87 5.50 -35.72
N ALA A 234 -28.59 4.46 -36.52
CA ALA A 234 -27.69 3.38 -36.16
C ALA A 234 -26.21 3.81 -36.00
N LEU A 235 -25.75 4.78 -36.81
CA LEU A 235 -24.37 5.31 -36.75
C LEU A 235 -24.17 6.29 -35.60
N ARG A 236 -25.09 7.22 -35.40
CA ARG A 236 -24.92 8.35 -34.50
C ARG A 236 -25.40 8.04 -33.08
N PHE A 237 -26.43 7.22 -32.94
CA PHE A 237 -27.08 6.90 -31.67
C PHE A 237 -26.91 5.41 -31.33
N SER A 238 -27.74 4.89 -30.43
CA SER A 238 -27.72 3.49 -30.00
C SER A 238 -28.75 2.65 -30.75
N GLN A 239 -28.78 1.35 -30.45
CA GLN A 239 -29.77 0.41 -30.99
C GLN A 239 -31.22 0.84 -30.69
N ARG A 240 -31.44 1.61 -29.61
CA ARG A 240 -32.76 2.13 -29.20
C ARG A 240 -33.34 3.08 -30.23
N GLU A 241 -32.54 4.07 -30.61
CA GLU A 241 -32.98 5.09 -31.55
C GLU A 241 -33.15 4.48 -32.94
N ALA A 242 -32.27 3.57 -33.36
CA ALA A 242 -32.41 2.84 -34.62
C ALA A 242 -33.69 1.97 -34.69
N ALA A 243 -34.04 1.29 -33.60
CA ALA A 243 -35.31 0.55 -33.52
C ALA A 243 -36.52 1.49 -33.54
N THR A 244 -36.42 2.65 -32.86
CA THR A 244 -37.50 3.64 -32.75
C THR A 244 -37.77 4.34 -34.09
N THR A 245 -36.71 4.74 -34.81
CA THR A 245 -36.84 5.31 -36.16
C THR A 245 -37.48 4.32 -37.12
N THR A 246 -37.04 3.06 -37.08
CA THR A 246 -37.63 1.97 -37.86
C THR A 246 -39.11 1.80 -37.57
N LEU A 247 -39.52 1.77 -36.30
CA LEU A 247 -40.93 1.65 -35.90
C LEU A 247 -41.79 2.81 -36.40
N ILE A 248 -41.29 4.05 -36.29
CA ILE A 248 -42.03 5.25 -36.73
C ILE A 248 -42.18 5.28 -38.25
N ALA A 249 -41.09 5.03 -38.98
CA ALA A 249 -41.11 4.98 -40.44
C ALA A 249 -42.05 3.88 -40.94
N SER A 250 -42.01 2.71 -40.28
CA SER A 250 -42.89 1.58 -40.51
C SER A 250 -44.36 1.92 -40.24
N ALA A 251 -44.67 2.59 -39.12
CA ALA A 251 -46.04 2.99 -38.78
C ALA A 251 -46.64 3.96 -39.82
N ILE A 252 -45.85 4.93 -40.29
CA ILE A 252 -46.24 5.86 -41.34
C ILE A 252 -46.50 5.10 -42.65
N ALA A 253 -45.56 4.25 -43.07
CA ALA A 253 -45.70 3.47 -44.30
C ALA A 253 -46.93 2.55 -44.29
N ILE A 254 -47.21 1.87 -43.17
CA ILE A 254 -48.43 1.04 -43.01
C ILE A 254 -49.68 1.90 -43.12
N TRP A 255 -49.72 3.02 -42.40
CA TRP A 255 -50.91 3.86 -42.31
C TRP A 255 -51.32 4.47 -43.66
N ASP A 256 -50.35 5.00 -44.40
CA ASP A 256 -50.61 5.60 -45.70
C ASP A 256 -50.89 4.55 -46.79
N THR A 257 -50.21 3.39 -46.72
CA THR A 257 -50.51 2.26 -47.62
C THR A 257 -51.90 1.67 -47.37
N ALA A 258 -52.35 1.60 -46.10
CA ALA A 258 -53.70 1.13 -45.75
C ALA A 258 -54.80 2.06 -46.31
N ARG A 259 -54.50 3.35 -46.47
CA ARG A 259 -55.37 4.33 -47.15
C ARG A 259 -55.28 4.28 -48.67
N GLN A 260 -54.50 3.35 -49.20
CA GLN A 260 -54.22 3.23 -50.64
C GLN A 260 -53.54 4.48 -51.20
N VAL A 261 -52.61 5.05 -50.43
CA VAL A 261 -51.80 6.19 -50.82
C VAL A 261 -50.33 5.78 -50.84
N GLY A 262 -49.52 6.44 -51.67
CA GLY A 262 -48.08 6.23 -51.73
C GLY A 262 -47.63 5.18 -52.77
N PRO A 263 -46.37 4.75 -52.70
CA PRO A 263 -45.71 3.99 -53.78
C PRO A 263 -46.32 2.61 -54.03
N PHE A 264 -47.05 2.08 -53.05
CA PHE A 264 -47.70 0.78 -53.15
C PHE A 264 -49.18 0.88 -53.53
N ALA A 265 -49.78 2.07 -53.64
CA ALA A 265 -51.23 2.24 -53.80
C ALA A 265 -51.87 1.52 -55.01
N GLY A 266 -51.16 1.41 -56.13
CA GLY A 266 -51.69 0.94 -57.42
C GLY A 266 -51.67 -0.57 -57.68
N GLN A 267 -51.28 -1.41 -56.71
CA GLN A 267 -51.19 -2.87 -56.89
C GLN A 267 -52.43 -3.62 -56.38
N THR A 268 -52.51 -4.93 -56.65
CA THR A 268 -53.52 -5.79 -56.03
C THR A 268 -53.35 -5.81 -54.50
N PRO A 269 -54.40 -6.02 -53.69
CA PRO A 269 -54.30 -6.06 -52.22
C PRO A 269 -53.16 -6.94 -51.70
N THR A 270 -52.95 -8.10 -52.31
CA THR A 270 -51.88 -9.04 -51.96
C THR A 270 -50.49 -8.51 -52.31
N GLU A 271 -50.30 -7.95 -53.52
CA GLU A 271 -49.02 -7.37 -53.93
C GLU A 271 -48.64 -6.13 -53.09
N ARG A 272 -49.61 -5.27 -52.77
CA ARG A 272 -49.40 -4.12 -51.88
C ARG A 272 -48.89 -4.54 -50.52
N PHE A 273 -49.52 -5.57 -49.96
CA PHE A 273 -49.12 -6.13 -48.70
C PHE A 273 -47.70 -6.69 -48.75
N LEU A 274 -47.39 -7.54 -49.73
CA LEU A 274 -46.07 -8.16 -49.85
C LEU A 274 -44.95 -7.13 -50.06
N LEU A 275 -45.17 -6.13 -50.92
CA LEU A 275 -44.18 -5.08 -51.19
C LEU A 275 -43.92 -4.22 -49.95
N LEU A 276 -44.98 -3.85 -49.21
CA LEU A 276 -44.85 -3.11 -47.96
C LEU A 276 -44.06 -3.91 -46.91
N GLN A 277 -44.38 -5.19 -46.72
CA GLN A 277 -43.68 -6.03 -45.74
C GLN A 277 -42.23 -6.30 -46.14
N ALA A 278 -41.96 -6.55 -47.43
CA ALA A 278 -40.60 -6.73 -47.92
C ALA A 278 -39.76 -5.45 -47.70
N PHE A 279 -40.32 -4.29 -48.05
CA PHE A 279 -39.66 -3.01 -47.84
C PHE A 279 -39.33 -2.77 -46.36
N MET A 280 -40.33 -2.92 -45.48
CA MET A 280 -40.16 -2.65 -44.05
C MET A 280 -39.25 -3.69 -43.37
N GLY A 281 -39.36 -4.96 -43.76
CA GLY A 281 -38.48 -6.03 -43.27
C GLY A 281 -37.01 -5.74 -43.60
N VAL A 282 -36.72 -5.32 -44.84
CA VAL A 282 -35.35 -4.93 -45.23
C VAL A 282 -34.88 -3.71 -44.45
N VAL A 283 -35.71 -2.68 -44.28
CA VAL A 283 -35.35 -1.48 -43.48
C VAL A 283 -35.03 -1.87 -42.03
N ALA A 284 -35.89 -2.66 -41.39
CA ALA A 284 -35.70 -3.06 -40.00
C ALA A 284 -34.49 -3.94 -39.79
N VAL A 285 -34.31 -4.98 -40.62
CA VAL A 285 -33.14 -5.86 -40.53
C VAL A 285 -31.86 -5.06 -40.78
N THR A 286 -31.84 -4.18 -41.79
CA THR A 286 -30.67 -3.34 -42.09
C THR A 286 -30.34 -2.41 -40.92
N ALA A 287 -31.32 -1.71 -40.36
CA ALA A 287 -31.12 -0.79 -39.24
C ALA A 287 -30.59 -1.54 -38.00
N LEU A 288 -31.18 -2.69 -37.67
CA LEU A 288 -30.78 -3.48 -36.51
C LEU A 288 -29.39 -4.09 -36.68
N VAL A 289 -29.08 -4.66 -37.86
CA VAL A 289 -27.78 -5.27 -38.16
C VAL A 289 -26.69 -4.21 -38.15
N LEU A 290 -26.94 -3.07 -38.79
CA LEU A 290 -25.97 -1.98 -38.86
C LEU A 290 -25.68 -1.40 -37.47
N GLY A 291 -26.72 -1.15 -36.66
CA GLY A 291 -26.57 -0.67 -35.28
C GLY A 291 -25.74 -1.63 -34.41
N ALA A 292 -25.97 -2.94 -34.55
CA ALA A 292 -25.20 -3.96 -33.83
C ALA A 292 -23.75 -4.08 -34.35
N ALA A 293 -23.50 -3.95 -35.65
CA ALA A 293 -22.16 -4.01 -36.23
C ALA A 293 -21.29 -2.82 -35.78
N ILE A 294 -21.86 -1.61 -35.75
CA ILE A 294 -21.16 -0.39 -35.33
C ILE A 294 -20.96 -0.37 -33.81
N GLY A 295 -21.98 -0.74 -33.04
CA GLY A 295 -21.90 -0.84 -31.57
C GLY A 295 -20.88 -1.88 -31.10
N GLY A 296 -20.67 -2.96 -31.87
CA GLY A 296 -19.59 -3.92 -31.64
C GLY A 296 -18.20 -3.29 -31.78
N ARG A 297 -17.94 -2.56 -32.87
CA ARG A 297 -16.64 -1.95 -33.16
C ARG A 297 -16.24 -0.88 -32.15
N ARG A 298 -17.16 0.04 -31.82
CA ARG A 298 -16.90 1.11 -30.84
C ARG A 298 -16.44 0.56 -29.49
N ARG A 299 -17.05 -0.51 -29.00
CA ARG A 299 -16.68 -1.11 -27.72
C ARG A 299 -15.27 -1.70 -27.72
N VAL A 300 -14.83 -2.28 -28.84
CA VAL A 300 -13.46 -2.80 -28.96
C VAL A 300 -12.46 -1.65 -28.95
N GLU A 301 -12.75 -0.58 -29.69
CA GLU A 301 -11.91 0.63 -29.73
C GLU A 301 -11.86 1.33 -28.35
N GLU A 302 -13.00 1.51 -27.69
CA GLU A 302 -13.09 2.11 -26.34
C GLU A 302 -12.39 1.25 -25.29
N ALA A 303 -12.56 -0.08 -25.34
CA ALA A 303 -11.87 -0.99 -24.42
C ALA A 303 -10.35 -0.97 -24.63
N LEU A 304 -9.90 -0.87 -25.89
CA LEU A 304 -8.49 -0.72 -26.21
C LEU A 304 -7.95 0.60 -25.64
N GLN A 305 -8.63 1.73 -25.91
CA GLN A 305 -8.25 3.04 -25.38
C GLN A 305 -8.23 3.07 -23.84
N GLN A 306 -9.22 2.45 -23.20
CA GLN A 306 -9.28 2.38 -21.74
C GLN A 306 -8.14 1.52 -21.17
N SER A 307 -7.80 0.42 -21.84
CA SER A 307 -6.66 -0.43 -21.46
C SER A 307 -5.32 0.31 -21.62
N GLU A 308 -5.13 1.01 -22.75
CA GLU A 308 -3.94 1.83 -23.02
C GLU A 308 -3.80 2.97 -22.00
N TRP A 309 -4.88 3.70 -21.73
CA TRP A 309 -4.89 4.75 -20.71
C TRP A 309 -4.54 4.19 -19.34
N ARG A 310 -5.14 3.07 -18.95
CA ARG A 310 -4.87 2.43 -17.65
C ARG A 310 -3.42 1.98 -17.51
N TYR A 311 -2.84 1.38 -18.56
CA TYR A 311 -1.43 1.00 -18.57
C TYR A 311 -0.53 2.23 -18.43
N ARG A 312 -0.81 3.30 -19.19
CA ARG A 312 -0.05 4.55 -19.13
C ARG A 312 -0.12 5.19 -17.74
N GLU A 313 -1.30 5.23 -17.14
CA GLU A 313 -1.50 5.81 -15.82
C GLU A 313 -0.72 5.07 -14.73
N LEU A 314 -0.74 3.72 -14.76
CA LEU A 314 0.01 2.88 -13.82
C LEU A 314 1.53 3.03 -14.01
N PHE A 315 1.99 3.12 -15.26
CA PHE A 315 3.39 3.29 -15.59
C PHE A 315 3.91 4.67 -15.13
N GLU A 316 3.22 5.75 -15.49
CA GLU A 316 3.65 7.13 -15.24
C GLU A 316 3.60 7.52 -13.75
N ASN A 317 2.64 6.98 -12.99
CA ASN A 317 2.44 7.31 -11.57
C ASN A 317 2.99 6.24 -10.61
N ALA A 318 3.81 5.30 -11.09
CA ALA A 318 4.44 4.31 -10.23
C ALA A 318 5.35 4.97 -9.18
N THR A 319 5.34 4.43 -7.96
CA THR A 319 6.21 4.89 -6.85
C THR A 319 7.66 4.44 -6.98
N LEU A 320 7.99 3.72 -8.05
CA LEU A 320 9.33 3.31 -8.42
C LEU A 320 9.67 3.91 -9.78
N MET A 321 10.95 4.15 -10.04
CA MET A 321 11.41 4.38 -11.41
C MET A 321 11.15 3.10 -12.18
N VAL A 322 10.35 3.17 -13.23
CA VAL A 322 10.07 2.04 -14.13
C VAL A 322 10.60 2.41 -15.50
N TYR A 323 11.38 1.50 -16.07
CA TYR A 323 11.96 1.68 -17.39
C TYR A 323 11.91 0.39 -18.19
N THR A 324 11.98 0.53 -19.51
CA THR A 324 12.28 -0.57 -20.41
C THR A 324 13.54 -0.24 -21.18
N ALA A 325 14.30 -1.27 -21.55
CA ALA A 325 15.50 -1.16 -22.35
C ALA A 325 15.55 -2.26 -23.41
N ASP A 326 16.31 -2.03 -24.49
CA ASP A 326 16.65 -3.07 -25.46
C ASP A 326 17.66 -4.07 -24.88
N LEU A 327 17.97 -5.13 -25.61
CA LEU A 327 18.95 -6.15 -25.19
C LEU A 327 20.40 -5.62 -25.07
N HIS A 328 20.68 -4.42 -25.59
CA HIS A 328 21.96 -3.75 -25.44
C HIS A 328 21.98 -2.82 -24.22
N GLY A 329 20.88 -2.77 -23.46
CA GLY A 329 20.74 -1.93 -22.28
C GLY A 329 20.48 -0.45 -22.60
N ARG A 330 19.99 -0.12 -23.80
CA ARG A 330 19.56 1.25 -24.13
C ARG A 330 18.11 1.46 -23.74
N PHE A 331 17.80 2.57 -23.07
CA PHE A 331 16.43 2.88 -22.67
C PHE A 331 15.49 2.95 -23.88
N THR A 332 14.34 2.29 -23.79
CA THR A 332 13.22 2.41 -24.73
C THR A 332 12.03 3.15 -24.11
N SER A 333 11.91 3.15 -22.79
CA SER A 333 10.95 3.99 -22.06
C SER A 333 11.43 4.26 -20.64
N LEU A 334 10.96 5.36 -20.06
CA LEU A 334 11.19 5.76 -18.67
C LEU A 334 9.96 6.49 -18.14
N ASN A 335 9.47 6.16 -16.95
CA ASN A 335 8.35 6.86 -16.33
C ASN A 335 8.74 8.21 -15.69
N LYS A 336 7.76 9.06 -15.37
CA LYS A 336 7.97 10.38 -14.74
C LYS A 336 8.83 10.35 -13.47
N LEU A 337 8.71 9.32 -12.63
CA LEU A 337 9.55 9.24 -11.43
C LEU A 337 11.01 8.98 -11.80
N GLY A 338 11.25 8.15 -12.81
CA GLY A 338 12.57 7.98 -13.41
C GLY A 338 13.18 9.28 -13.89
N GLU A 339 12.43 10.12 -14.60
CA GLU A 339 12.92 11.44 -15.05
C GLU A 339 13.34 12.34 -13.88
N LYS A 340 12.58 12.32 -12.77
CA LYS A 340 12.92 13.09 -11.56
C LYS A 340 14.18 12.58 -10.87
N ILE A 341 14.40 11.26 -10.87
CA ILE A 341 15.55 10.63 -10.23
C ILE A 341 16.81 10.82 -11.07
N THR A 342 16.75 10.58 -12.38
CA THR A 342 17.91 10.67 -13.27
C THR A 342 18.20 12.09 -13.74
N GLY A 343 17.19 12.97 -13.75
CA GLY A 343 17.29 14.34 -14.29
C GLY A 343 17.21 14.43 -15.81
N TYR A 344 17.04 13.30 -16.52
CA TYR A 344 16.84 13.24 -17.96
C TYR A 344 15.36 13.15 -18.30
N THR A 345 14.89 13.88 -19.31
CA THR A 345 13.53 13.67 -19.82
C THR A 345 13.45 12.36 -20.60
N ARG A 346 12.25 11.81 -20.79
CA ARG A 346 12.04 10.61 -21.62
C ARG A 346 12.66 10.76 -23.02
N GLU A 347 12.52 11.92 -23.64
CA GLU A 347 13.03 12.17 -25.00
C GLU A 347 14.57 12.17 -25.03
N GLU A 348 15.21 12.61 -23.95
CA GLU A 348 16.68 12.63 -23.84
C GLU A 348 17.26 11.27 -23.48
N VAL A 349 16.56 10.50 -22.65
CA VAL A 349 17.07 9.23 -22.12
C VAL A 349 16.86 8.06 -23.10
N VAL A 350 15.85 8.12 -23.96
CA VAL A 350 15.59 7.06 -24.94
C VAL A 350 16.79 6.92 -25.89
N GLY A 351 17.30 5.68 -26.02
CA GLY A 351 18.50 5.37 -26.78
C GLY A 351 19.81 5.48 -25.98
N VAL A 352 19.81 6.12 -24.81
CA VAL A 352 20.99 6.20 -23.93
C VAL A 352 21.21 4.86 -23.24
N SER A 353 22.48 4.44 -23.10
CA SER A 353 22.82 3.20 -22.41
C SER A 353 22.70 3.34 -20.90
N LEU A 354 22.12 2.34 -20.23
CA LEU A 354 22.10 2.24 -18.76
C LEU A 354 23.49 2.34 -18.14
N ALA A 355 24.52 1.84 -18.84
CA ALA A 355 25.90 1.89 -18.37
C ALA A 355 26.51 3.30 -18.39
N ASP A 356 26.00 4.21 -19.23
CA ASP A 356 26.49 5.59 -19.33
C ASP A 356 25.98 6.45 -18.17
N LEU A 357 24.85 6.07 -17.56
CA LEU A 357 24.33 6.71 -16.35
C LEU A 357 25.00 6.17 -15.08
N ALA A 358 25.73 5.05 -15.14
CA ALA A 358 26.35 4.47 -13.96
C ALA A 358 27.52 5.31 -13.46
N ALA A 359 27.67 5.45 -12.15
CA ALA A 359 28.86 6.05 -11.55
C ALA A 359 30.12 5.27 -12.01
N PRO A 360 31.30 5.91 -12.14
CA PRO A 360 32.50 5.27 -12.71
C PRO A 360 32.87 3.91 -12.07
N ALA A 361 32.68 3.77 -10.76
CA ALA A 361 32.94 2.53 -10.02
C ALA A 361 31.95 1.40 -10.35
N HIS A 362 30.75 1.71 -10.87
CA HIS A 362 29.66 0.77 -11.11
C HIS A 362 29.39 0.48 -12.59
N VAL A 363 30.10 1.12 -13.54
CA VAL A 363 29.93 0.89 -15.00
C VAL A 363 30.07 -0.60 -15.35
N GLU A 364 31.12 -1.26 -14.85
CA GLU A 364 31.39 -2.68 -15.13
C GLU A 364 30.40 -3.62 -14.44
N LEU A 365 29.83 -3.21 -13.30
CA LEU A 365 28.73 -3.94 -12.68
C LEU A 365 27.50 -3.91 -13.59
N VAL A 366 27.10 -2.73 -14.07
CA VAL A 366 25.91 -2.55 -14.91
C VAL A 366 26.05 -3.31 -16.24
N ARG A 367 27.22 -3.25 -16.90
CA ARG A 367 27.48 -4.02 -18.14
C ARG A 367 27.32 -5.52 -17.94
N ARG A 368 27.85 -6.07 -16.84
CA ARG A 368 27.70 -7.50 -16.50
C ARG A 368 26.24 -7.88 -16.26
N MET A 369 25.45 -7.00 -15.61
CA MET A 369 24.03 -7.25 -15.38
C MET A 369 23.21 -7.23 -16.68
N ILE A 370 23.47 -6.28 -17.58
CA ILE A 370 22.85 -6.23 -18.92
C ILE A 370 23.13 -7.53 -19.68
N ALA A 371 24.38 -8.01 -19.67
CA ALA A 371 24.76 -9.25 -20.35
C ALA A 371 24.04 -10.49 -19.76
N ARG A 372 23.82 -10.54 -18.44
CA ARG A 372 23.08 -11.64 -17.80
C ARG A 372 21.60 -11.64 -18.14
N GLN A 373 20.97 -10.48 -18.32
CA GLN A 373 19.53 -10.38 -18.62
C GLN A 373 19.14 -11.02 -19.96
N ALA A 374 20.09 -11.17 -20.89
CA ALA A 374 19.84 -11.86 -22.16
C ALA A 374 19.78 -13.40 -22.03
N VAL A 375 20.23 -13.94 -20.90
CA VAL A 375 20.39 -15.39 -20.67
C VAL A 375 19.56 -15.90 -19.50
N GLU A 376 19.40 -15.10 -18.44
CA GLU A 376 18.66 -15.47 -17.24
C GLU A 376 17.18 -15.06 -17.33
N GLU A 377 16.26 -16.00 -17.11
CA GLU A 377 14.82 -15.73 -16.99
C GLU A 377 14.42 -15.16 -15.61
N ALA A 378 15.29 -15.34 -14.60
CA ALA A 378 15.02 -14.93 -13.24
C ALA A 378 15.24 -13.42 -13.02
N PRO A 379 14.54 -12.79 -12.05
CA PRO A 379 14.76 -11.39 -11.73
C PRO A 379 16.16 -11.16 -11.15
N ILE A 380 16.90 -10.23 -11.73
CA ILE A 380 18.23 -9.83 -11.24
C ILE A 380 18.09 -8.58 -10.40
N VAL A 381 18.57 -8.63 -9.15
CA VAL A 381 18.57 -7.53 -8.20
C VAL A 381 20.01 -7.09 -7.91
N TYR A 382 20.28 -5.80 -8.03
CA TYR A 382 21.60 -5.20 -7.77
C TYR A 382 21.46 -3.74 -7.36
N ALA A 383 22.47 -3.19 -6.71
CA ALA A 383 22.43 -1.83 -6.17
C ALA A 383 23.53 -0.93 -6.76
N PRO A 384 23.35 -0.39 -7.98
CA PRO A 384 24.31 0.52 -8.58
C PRO A 384 24.16 1.94 -8.02
N GLU A 385 25.24 2.71 -8.05
CA GLU A 385 25.16 4.16 -7.99
C GLU A 385 25.14 4.72 -9.41
N ILE A 386 24.26 5.69 -9.65
CA ILE A 386 24.16 6.42 -10.92
C ILE A 386 24.55 7.88 -10.72
N LEU A 387 24.98 8.52 -11.80
CA LEU A 387 25.21 9.95 -11.87
C LEU A 387 23.99 10.59 -12.56
N ALA A 388 23.21 11.36 -11.80
CA ALA A 388 22.13 12.15 -12.36
C ALA A 388 22.68 13.30 -13.22
N LYS A 389 21.86 13.83 -14.13
CA LYS A 389 22.24 14.90 -15.07
C LYS A 389 22.76 16.17 -14.39
N ASP A 390 22.28 16.44 -13.17
CA ASP A 390 22.70 17.57 -12.33
C ASP A 390 23.98 17.31 -11.52
N GLY A 391 24.63 16.15 -11.72
CA GLY A 391 25.86 15.75 -11.05
C GLY A 391 25.67 15.07 -9.70
N ARG A 392 24.43 14.86 -9.22
CA ARG A 392 24.17 14.12 -7.98
C ARG A 392 24.44 12.62 -8.18
N THR A 393 25.14 12.01 -7.23
CA THR A 393 25.22 10.55 -7.13
C THR A 393 23.97 10.01 -6.43
N VAL A 394 23.24 9.12 -7.08
CA VAL A 394 22.03 8.49 -6.53
C VAL A 394 22.28 6.99 -6.40
N ALA A 395 22.11 6.46 -5.19
CA ALA A 395 22.17 5.03 -4.95
C ALA A 395 20.81 4.41 -5.27
N LEU A 396 20.78 3.46 -6.21
CA LEU A 396 19.57 2.77 -6.62
C LEU A 396 19.59 1.31 -6.15
N GLU A 397 18.43 0.77 -5.81
CA GLU A 397 18.17 -0.67 -5.77
C GLU A 397 17.37 -1.02 -7.03
N VAL A 398 17.98 -1.78 -7.94
CA VAL A 398 17.44 -2.10 -9.26
C VAL A 398 17.05 -3.56 -9.31
N SER A 399 15.81 -3.84 -9.70
CA SER A 399 15.30 -5.16 -10.04
C SER A 399 14.92 -5.20 -11.51
N THR A 400 15.42 -6.17 -12.25
CA THR A 400 15.20 -6.29 -13.70
C THR A 400 14.66 -7.65 -14.08
N ARG A 401 13.82 -7.70 -15.13
CA ARG A 401 13.26 -8.92 -15.71
C ARG A 401 13.28 -8.84 -17.24
N PRO A 402 13.53 -9.94 -17.96
CA PRO A 402 13.47 -9.94 -19.41
C PRO A 402 12.01 -9.77 -19.90
N ILE A 403 11.84 -9.04 -20.99
CA ILE A 403 10.60 -8.98 -21.76
C ILE A 403 10.74 -10.03 -22.86
N THR A 404 9.88 -11.05 -22.85
CA THR A 404 9.91 -12.15 -23.82
C THR A 404 8.72 -12.10 -24.76
N GLU A 405 8.97 -12.35 -26.04
CA GLU A 405 7.96 -12.50 -27.08
C GLU A 405 8.19 -13.84 -27.79
N ALA A 406 7.16 -14.69 -27.85
CA ALA A 406 7.25 -16.05 -28.40
C ALA A 406 8.42 -16.90 -27.83
N GLY A 407 8.75 -16.72 -26.54
CA GLY A 407 9.84 -17.44 -25.87
C GLY A 407 11.25 -16.88 -26.12
N ARG A 408 11.38 -15.75 -26.83
CA ARG A 408 12.65 -15.06 -27.06
C ARG A 408 12.68 -13.72 -26.32
N ALA A 409 13.76 -13.43 -25.60
CA ALA A 409 13.95 -12.11 -24.99
C ALA A 409 14.11 -11.04 -26.09
N ILE A 410 13.32 -9.97 -26.00
CA ILE A 410 13.36 -8.82 -26.94
C ILE A 410 13.78 -7.52 -26.26
N GLY A 411 13.83 -7.51 -24.93
CA GLY A 411 14.24 -6.37 -24.13
C GLY A 411 14.19 -6.69 -22.64
N VAL A 412 14.29 -5.65 -21.82
CA VAL A 412 14.34 -5.77 -20.36
C VAL A 412 13.43 -4.72 -19.75
N GLN A 413 12.66 -5.12 -18.73
CA GLN A 413 11.94 -4.21 -17.85
C GLN A 413 12.70 -4.08 -16.53
N GLY A 414 13.00 -2.85 -16.13
CA GLY A 414 13.65 -2.54 -14.86
C GLY A 414 12.77 -1.69 -13.96
N MET A 415 12.85 -1.97 -12.66
CA MET A 415 12.32 -1.12 -11.59
C MET A 415 13.46 -0.71 -10.70
N ALA A 416 13.56 0.57 -10.37
CA ALA A 416 14.61 1.13 -9.52
C ALA A 416 14.01 1.95 -8.37
N ARG A 417 14.58 1.79 -7.18
CA ARG A 417 14.24 2.56 -5.98
C ARG A 417 15.45 3.38 -5.54
N ASP A 418 15.25 4.67 -5.31
CA ASP A 418 16.26 5.51 -4.66
C ASP A 418 16.41 5.11 -3.18
N ILE A 419 17.60 4.66 -2.81
CA ILE A 419 17.98 4.26 -1.45
C ILE A 419 19.01 5.21 -0.83
N THR A 420 19.29 6.35 -1.47
CA THR A 420 20.31 7.33 -1.02
C THR A 420 20.03 7.79 0.41
N LYS A 421 18.79 8.22 0.70
CA LYS A 421 18.41 8.67 2.05
C LYS A 421 18.49 7.55 3.08
N ARG A 422 18.13 6.32 2.70
CA ARG A 422 18.20 5.15 3.57
C ARG A 422 19.64 4.84 3.96
N ARG A 423 20.55 4.73 2.99
CA ARG A 423 21.99 4.47 3.24
C ARG A 423 22.63 5.57 4.10
N GLN A 424 22.30 6.84 3.85
CA GLN A 424 22.78 7.96 4.68
C GLN A 424 22.29 7.86 6.13
N THR A 425 21.04 7.43 6.34
CA THR A 425 20.46 7.31 7.68
C THR A 425 21.05 6.11 8.43
N GLU A 426 21.24 4.98 7.76
CA GLU A 426 21.90 3.79 8.32
C GLU A 426 23.35 4.10 8.73
N ALA A 427 24.13 4.76 7.87
CA ALA A 427 25.49 5.17 8.20
C ALA A 427 25.56 6.17 9.37
N ALA A 428 24.63 7.14 9.42
CA ALA A 428 24.55 8.08 10.54
C ALA A 428 24.17 7.39 11.86
N LEU A 429 23.30 6.38 11.79
CA LEU A 429 22.89 5.58 12.95
C LEU A 429 24.06 4.73 13.46
N GLU A 430 24.82 4.08 12.58
CA GLU A 430 26.01 3.30 12.96
C GLU A 430 27.06 4.17 13.64
N GLU A 431 27.31 5.37 13.10
CA GLU A 431 28.25 6.33 13.70
C GLU A 431 27.75 6.83 15.07
N ALA A 432 26.45 7.11 15.21
CA ALA A 432 25.86 7.47 16.49
C ALA A 432 25.96 6.32 17.51
N ASN A 433 25.72 5.08 17.09
CA ASN A 433 25.79 3.91 17.96
C ASN A 433 27.24 3.64 18.44
N ARG A 434 28.23 3.82 17.54
CA ARG A 434 29.66 3.80 17.91
C ARG A 434 29.99 4.84 18.98
N LYS A 435 29.51 6.08 18.82
CA LYS A 435 29.74 7.16 19.80
C LYS A 435 29.07 6.88 21.15
N LEU A 436 27.83 6.38 21.14
CA LEU A 436 27.11 6.00 22.36
C LEU A 436 27.85 4.88 23.10
N THR A 437 28.30 3.85 22.39
CA THR A 437 29.05 2.73 22.99
C THR A 437 30.34 3.24 23.65
N ALA A 438 31.06 4.16 23.01
CA ALA A 438 32.25 4.77 23.59
C ALA A 438 31.94 5.59 24.86
N TRP A 439 30.86 6.38 24.87
CA TRP A 439 30.43 7.15 26.05
C TRP A 439 29.95 6.28 27.21
N VAL A 440 29.25 5.18 26.95
CA VAL A 440 28.81 4.24 28.00
C VAL A 440 30.02 3.66 28.73
N ASN A 441 31.04 3.20 27.98
CA ASN A 441 32.26 2.65 28.57
C ASN A 441 33.02 3.66 29.45
N GLU A 442 33.10 4.93 29.03
CA GLU A 442 33.72 6.01 29.81
C GLU A 442 32.92 6.30 31.11
N LEU A 443 31.59 6.31 31.04
CA LEU A 443 30.74 6.55 32.21
C LEU A 443 30.85 5.39 33.22
N GLU A 444 30.88 4.14 32.76
CA GLU A 444 31.07 2.96 33.60
C GLU A 444 32.43 2.97 34.31
N ALA A 445 33.50 3.39 33.63
CA ALA A 445 34.82 3.54 34.25
C ALA A 445 34.80 4.56 35.39
N ARG A 446 34.22 5.75 35.16
CA ARG A 446 34.07 6.79 36.21
C ARG A 446 33.19 6.33 37.38
N THR A 447 32.10 5.63 37.09
CA THR A 447 31.19 5.13 38.12
C THR A 447 31.88 4.12 39.03
N ARG A 448 32.68 3.20 38.46
CA ARG A 448 33.50 2.26 39.23
C ARG A 448 34.53 2.97 40.11
N GLN A 449 35.21 3.97 39.57
CA GLN A 449 36.19 4.76 40.31
C GLN A 449 35.58 5.49 41.51
N THR A 450 34.43 6.14 41.34
CA THR A 450 33.71 6.80 42.45
C THR A 450 33.21 5.80 43.49
N ALA A 451 32.70 4.63 43.06
CA ALA A 451 32.25 3.59 43.99
C ALA A 451 33.39 3.06 44.89
N LEU A 452 34.57 2.79 44.31
CA LEU A 452 35.76 2.37 45.05
C LEU A 452 36.22 3.44 46.05
N LEU A 453 36.17 4.71 45.67
CA LEU A 453 36.55 5.82 46.54
C LEU A 453 35.60 5.94 47.75
N ASN A 454 34.29 5.80 47.52
CA ASN A 454 33.30 5.80 48.60
C ASN A 454 33.47 4.59 49.54
N GLU A 455 33.68 3.39 48.98
CA GLU A 455 33.92 2.16 49.76
C GLU A 455 35.16 2.29 50.65
N MET A 456 36.25 2.85 50.12
CA MET A 456 37.46 3.14 50.88
C MET A 456 37.20 4.17 51.98
N GLY A 457 36.46 5.25 51.67
CA GLY A 457 36.09 6.29 52.64
C GLY A 457 35.28 5.73 53.82
N ASP A 458 34.29 4.90 53.55
CA ASP A 458 33.46 4.25 54.56
C ASP A 458 34.29 3.33 55.46
N LEU A 459 35.17 2.52 54.87
CA LEU A 459 36.03 1.61 55.63
C LEU A 459 37.03 2.36 56.52
N LEU A 460 37.64 3.43 56.00
CA LEU A 460 38.56 4.28 56.75
C LEU A 460 37.92 4.96 57.97
N GLN A 461 36.64 5.34 57.88
CA GLN A 461 35.91 5.93 59.01
C GLN A 461 35.61 4.92 60.12
N SER A 462 35.58 3.63 59.78
CA SER A 462 35.30 2.54 60.72
C SER A 462 36.54 1.99 61.44
N CYS A 463 37.75 2.32 60.96
CA CYS A 463 39.00 1.91 61.60
C CYS A 463 39.10 2.41 63.05
N LEU A 464 39.74 1.61 63.92
CA LEU A 464 39.99 1.96 65.31
C LEU A 464 41.45 2.30 65.58
N THR A 465 42.37 1.82 64.74
CA THR A 465 43.81 2.06 64.83
C THR A 465 44.38 2.59 63.52
N THR A 466 45.54 3.22 63.59
CA THR A 466 46.29 3.66 62.40
C THR A 466 46.78 2.48 61.56
N GLU A 467 47.12 1.34 62.18
CA GLU A 467 47.53 0.12 61.48
C GLU A 467 46.40 -0.46 60.61
N GLU A 468 45.17 -0.51 61.12
CA GLU A 468 43.99 -0.92 60.34
C GLU A 468 43.75 0.02 59.16
N ALA A 469 43.93 1.33 59.37
CA ALA A 469 43.82 2.31 58.30
C ALA A 469 44.91 2.14 57.23
N TYR A 470 46.15 1.82 57.61
CA TYR A 470 47.22 1.53 56.65
C TYR A 470 46.94 0.28 55.82
N ALA A 471 46.45 -0.80 56.46
CA ALA A 471 46.05 -2.01 55.75
C ALA A 471 44.90 -1.76 54.76
N ALA A 472 43.90 -0.97 55.17
CA ALA A 472 42.80 -0.54 54.31
C ALA A 472 43.32 0.24 53.09
N ILE A 473 44.16 1.25 53.32
CA ILE A 473 44.72 2.07 52.24
C ILE A 473 45.49 1.19 51.26
N GLY A 474 46.35 0.28 51.75
CA GLY A 474 47.11 -0.65 50.92
C GLY A 474 46.24 -1.60 50.09
N ALA A 475 45.02 -1.92 50.51
CA ALA A 475 44.09 -2.75 49.74
C ALA A 475 43.36 -1.96 48.63
N PHE A 476 43.11 -0.67 48.85
CA PHE A 476 42.34 0.17 47.91
C PHE A 476 43.22 0.99 46.96
N THR A 477 44.43 1.41 47.35
CA THR A 477 45.30 2.20 46.46
C THR A 477 45.71 1.47 45.18
N PRO A 478 45.98 0.15 45.14
CA PRO A 478 46.26 -0.54 43.88
C PRO A 478 45.01 -0.69 42.98
N ARG A 479 43.81 -0.69 43.58
CA ARG A 479 42.53 -0.75 42.84
C ARG A 479 42.14 0.61 42.26
N LEU A 480 42.48 1.70 42.97
CA LEU A 480 42.25 3.08 42.55
C LEU A 480 43.32 3.57 41.55
N PHE A 481 44.54 3.06 41.65
CA PHE A 481 45.68 3.40 40.80
C PHE A 481 46.36 2.13 40.25
N PRO A 482 45.70 1.40 39.33
CA PRO A 482 46.21 0.12 38.83
C PRO A 482 47.42 0.25 37.88
N SER A 483 47.61 1.44 37.30
CA SER A 483 48.65 1.71 36.30
C SER A 483 49.84 2.48 36.89
N GLU A 484 49.78 2.84 38.17
CA GLU A 484 50.76 3.66 38.87
C GLU A 484 51.32 2.91 40.08
N SER A 485 52.62 3.07 40.30
CA SER A 485 53.26 2.67 41.54
C SER A 485 53.17 3.82 42.55
N GLY A 486 53.13 3.54 43.84
CA GLY A 486 52.98 4.61 44.81
C GLY A 486 53.31 4.23 46.24
N ALA A 487 53.28 5.25 47.09
CA ALA A 487 53.44 5.11 48.53
C ALA A 487 52.65 6.12 49.34
N LEU A 488 52.34 5.71 50.56
CA LEU A 488 51.86 6.57 51.62
C LEU A 488 53.00 6.80 52.63
N GLY A 489 53.51 8.03 52.66
CA GLY A 489 54.42 8.49 53.71
C GLY A 489 53.64 9.20 54.81
N VAL A 490 53.89 8.90 56.07
CA VAL A 490 53.25 9.53 57.23
C VAL A 490 54.31 10.22 58.10
N LEU A 491 54.01 11.43 58.57
CA LEU A 491 54.87 12.18 59.48
C LEU A 491 54.86 11.55 60.88
N GLY A 492 56.05 11.26 61.41
CA GLY A 492 56.23 10.77 62.78
C GLY A 492 55.81 11.79 63.85
N PRO A 493 55.72 11.39 65.14
CA PRO A 493 55.24 12.25 66.23
C PRO A 493 56.04 13.55 66.42
N SER A 494 57.37 13.48 66.21
CA SER A 494 58.28 14.62 66.30
C SER A 494 58.27 15.53 65.06
N ARG A 495 57.50 15.17 64.02
CA ARG A 495 57.39 15.87 62.73
C ARG A 495 58.70 16.07 61.97
N ASN A 496 59.77 15.39 62.35
CA ASN A 496 61.09 15.53 61.74
C ASN A 496 61.37 14.50 60.63
N LEU A 497 60.57 13.44 60.56
CA LEU A 497 60.75 12.34 59.62
C LEU A 497 59.39 11.90 59.06
N VAL A 498 59.39 11.56 57.79
CA VAL A 498 58.30 10.89 57.08
C VAL A 498 58.68 9.43 56.91
N GLU A 499 57.81 8.53 57.34
CA GLU A 499 57.96 7.08 57.21
C GLU A 499 56.97 6.53 56.18
N VAL A 500 57.45 5.72 55.25
CA VAL A 500 56.60 5.04 54.27
C VAL A 500 55.92 3.85 54.94
N VAL A 501 54.60 3.97 55.14
CA VAL A 501 53.77 2.96 55.85
C VAL A 501 53.02 2.04 54.89
N VAL A 502 52.81 2.47 53.65
CA VAL A 502 52.18 1.68 52.59
C VAL A 502 52.94 1.93 51.29
N SER A 503 53.23 0.86 50.53
CA SER A 503 53.75 0.95 49.17
C SER A 503 53.05 -0.06 48.27
N TRP A 504 52.91 0.28 46.99
CA TRP A 504 52.34 -0.62 45.98
C TRP A 504 52.96 -0.36 44.61
N GLY A 505 52.83 -1.33 43.72
CA GLY A 505 53.43 -1.30 42.39
C GLY A 505 54.93 -1.61 42.39
N ASP A 506 55.52 -1.60 41.19
CA ASP A 506 56.93 -1.92 40.91
C ASP A 506 57.48 -0.88 39.91
N PRO A 507 58.59 -0.17 40.20
CA PRO A 507 59.45 -0.27 41.38
C PRO A 507 58.83 0.36 42.64
N PRO A 508 59.19 -0.12 43.84
CA PRO A 508 58.79 0.49 45.10
C PRO A 508 59.45 1.87 45.30
N PRO A 509 58.92 2.70 46.20
CA PRO A 509 59.51 3.99 46.55
C PRO A 509 60.93 3.81 47.07
N THR A 510 61.82 4.72 46.65
CA THR A 510 63.27 4.58 46.85
C THR A 510 63.72 4.76 48.30
N GLU A 511 63.09 5.67 49.05
CA GLU A 511 63.51 6.03 50.40
C GLU A 511 62.37 5.76 51.40
N GLN A 512 62.59 4.83 52.34
CA GLN A 512 61.58 4.41 53.34
C GLN A 512 61.41 5.43 54.48
N LEU A 513 62.45 6.24 54.75
CA LEU A 513 62.43 7.32 55.74
C LEU A 513 63.14 8.55 55.20
N PHE A 514 62.48 9.71 55.19
CA PHE A 514 63.06 10.96 54.70
C PHE A 514 62.60 12.19 55.48
N ALA A 515 63.38 13.27 55.43
CA ALA A 515 63.03 14.53 56.08
C ALA A 515 61.92 15.29 55.30
N PRO A 516 60.94 15.94 55.95
CA PRO A 516 59.79 16.57 55.29
C PRO A 516 60.17 17.66 54.27
N ASP A 517 61.29 18.34 54.48
CA ASP A 517 61.84 19.37 53.60
C ASP A 517 62.41 18.81 52.28
N ARG A 518 62.66 17.50 52.20
CA ARG A 518 62.99 16.80 50.94
C ARG A 518 61.78 16.61 50.03
N CYS A 519 60.56 16.97 50.45
CA CYS A 519 59.36 16.87 49.63
C CYS A 519 58.74 18.25 49.36
N TRP A 520 58.70 18.65 48.09
CA TRP A 520 58.12 19.93 47.68
C TRP A 520 56.61 20.03 47.95
N ALA A 521 55.89 18.91 47.92
CA ALA A 521 54.47 18.87 48.26
C ALA A 521 54.24 19.22 49.73
N LEU A 522 55.04 18.66 50.65
CA LEU A 522 54.97 18.96 52.08
C LEU A 522 55.41 20.39 52.39
N ARG A 523 56.49 20.86 51.75
CA ARG A 523 56.96 22.25 51.90
C ARG A 523 55.95 23.29 51.47
N ARG A 524 55.14 22.97 50.46
CA ARG A 524 54.17 23.92 49.87
C ARG A 524 52.74 23.72 50.37
N GLY A 525 52.45 22.62 51.06
CA GLY A 525 51.08 22.24 51.46
C GLY A 525 50.12 22.03 50.28
N ARG A 526 50.62 21.80 49.06
CA ARG A 526 49.81 21.54 47.85
C ARG A 526 50.47 20.49 46.97
N ALA A 527 49.67 19.80 46.15
CA ALA A 527 50.16 18.80 45.22
C ALA A 527 51.31 19.34 44.35
N TYR A 528 52.36 18.55 44.21
CA TYR A 528 53.58 18.88 43.46
C TYR A 528 53.86 17.80 42.43
N ARG A 529 53.96 18.22 41.16
CA ARG A 529 54.14 17.35 40.00
C ARG A 529 55.51 17.59 39.38
N VAL A 530 56.14 16.51 38.92
CA VAL A 530 57.33 16.53 38.08
C VAL A 530 57.05 15.70 36.84
N GLU A 531 57.17 16.29 35.66
CA GLU A 531 56.85 15.65 34.37
C GLU A 531 57.97 14.69 33.92
N ALA A 532 59.23 15.11 34.04
CA ALA A 532 60.40 14.27 33.83
C ALA A 532 61.54 14.68 34.80
N PRO A 533 62.32 13.72 35.34
CA PRO A 533 63.49 14.03 36.15
C PRO A 533 64.56 14.70 35.26
N GLY A 534 64.64 16.03 35.32
CA GLY A 534 65.51 16.85 34.48
C GLY A 534 64.90 18.20 34.08
N THR A 535 63.56 18.31 34.11
CA THR A 535 62.81 19.53 33.79
C THR A 535 62.09 20.06 35.03
N GLY A 536 62.83 20.40 36.09
CA GLY A 536 62.26 21.05 37.28
C GLY A 536 62.96 20.72 38.59
N LEU A 537 62.41 21.24 39.69
CA LEU A 537 62.91 20.99 41.04
C LEU A 537 62.39 19.64 41.56
N VAL A 538 63.21 18.60 41.47
CA VAL A 538 62.83 17.29 42.00
C VAL A 538 62.78 17.28 43.53
N CYS A 539 61.90 16.47 44.10
CA CYS A 539 61.89 16.12 45.51
C CYS A 539 63.12 15.27 45.82
N GLY A 540 63.83 15.57 46.91
CA GLY A 540 65.05 14.87 47.30
C GLY A 540 64.83 13.43 47.78
N HIS A 541 63.59 13.01 48.05
CA HIS A 541 63.26 11.64 48.48
C HIS A 541 62.97 10.68 47.30
N VAL A 542 63.05 11.18 46.06
CA VAL A 542 62.82 10.39 44.84
C VAL A 542 64.18 10.13 44.19
N ASP A 543 64.45 8.89 43.79
CA ASP A 543 65.70 8.54 43.08
C ASP A 543 65.80 9.31 41.75
N PRO A 544 66.89 10.06 41.52
CA PRO A 544 67.14 10.71 40.23
C PRO A 544 67.27 9.73 39.06
N SER A 545 67.56 8.44 39.31
CA SER A 545 67.72 7.41 38.27
C SER A 545 66.41 6.86 37.71
N LEU A 546 65.27 7.14 38.36
CA LEU A 546 63.95 6.75 37.88
C LEU A 546 63.50 7.69 36.76
N SER A 547 63.31 7.18 35.54
CA SER A 547 63.04 7.97 34.32
C SER A 547 61.57 8.41 34.13
N THR A 548 60.71 8.24 35.13
CA THR A 548 59.25 8.46 35.02
C THR A 548 58.79 9.65 35.85
N GLY A 549 57.86 10.44 35.31
CA GLY A 549 57.21 11.52 36.07
C GLY A 549 56.45 11.02 37.31
N TYR A 550 56.31 11.89 38.30
CA TYR A 550 55.64 11.58 39.58
C TYR A 550 54.82 12.76 40.12
N LEU A 551 53.91 12.43 41.03
CA LEU A 551 53.01 13.33 41.73
C LEU A 551 53.08 13.07 43.23
N CYS A 552 53.47 14.09 43.99
CA CYS A 552 53.37 14.08 45.45
C CYS A 552 52.16 14.91 45.88
N VAL A 553 51.23 14.31 46.61
CA VAL A 553 50.04 14.98 47.16
C VAL A 553 50.16 15.01 48.68
N PRO A 554 50.25 16.20 49.31
CA PRO A 554 50.34 16.26 50.76
C PRO A 554 48.98 15.92 51.37
N MET A 555 49.00 15.06 52.39
CA MET A 555 47.84 14.76 53.22
C MET A 555 47.70 15.86 54.25
N MET A 556 46.72 16.76 54.06
CA MET A 556 46.51 17.93 54.90
C MET A 556 45.24 17.74 55.74
N ALA A 557 45.35 17.92 57.05
CA ALA A 557 44.20 17.97 57.95
C ALA A 557 44.34 19.15 58.92
N HIS A 558 43.28 19.93 59.10
CA HIS A 558 43.28 21.13 59.95
C HIS A 558 44.40 22.14 59.65
N GLY A 559 44.86 22.21 58.40
CA GLY A 559 45.95 23.09 57.97
C GLY A 559 47.36 22.56 58.25
N GLU A 560 47.49 21.36 58.82
CA GLU A 560 48.78 20.73 59.10
C GLU A 560 49.03 19.52 58.17
N PRO A 561 50.28 19.29 57.74
CA PRO A 561 50.64 18.11 57.00
C PRO A 561 50.69 16.89 57.94
N LEU A 562 50.00 15.82 57.55
CA LEU A 562 50.07 14.51 58.21
C LEU A 562 51.02 13.55 57.50
N GLY A 563 51.34 13.82 56.23
CA GLY A 563 52.14 12.95 55.40
C GLY A 563 51.96 13.27 53.92
N VAL A 564 52.44 12.40 53.04
CA VAL A 564 52.38 12.57 51.58
C VAL A 564 51.95 11.27 50.91
N LEU A 565 51.04 11.37 49.96
CA LEU A 565 50.73 10.33 48.99
C LEU A 565 51.62 10.56 47.76
N HIS A 566 52.51 9.62 47.48
CA HIS A 566 53.40 9.64 46.33
C HIS A 566 52.86 8.68 45.26
N LEU A 567 52.75 9.16 44.02
CA LEU A 567 52.36 8.38 42.85
C LEU A 567 53.40 8.56 41.75
N GLN A 568 53.83 7.47 41.16
CA GLN A 568 54.81 7.41 40.08
C GLN A 568 54.16 6.75 38.87
N GLY A 569 54.33 7.34 37.69
CA GLY A 569 53.83 6.75 36.45
C GLY A 569 54.46 5.38 36.22
N GLY A 570 53.64 4.34 36.07
CA GLY A 570 54.12 2.98 35.90
C GLY A 570 54.90 2.80 34.60
N SER A 571 55.88 1.89 34.63
CA SER A 571 56.49 1.37 33.40
C SER A 571 55.43 0.53 32.66
N SER A 572 55.24 0.81 31.38
CA SER A 572 54.16 0.26 30.53
C SER A 572 54.00 -1.26 30.67
N ARG A 573 53.00 -1.69 31.44
CA ARG A 573 52.47 -3.06 31.47
C ARG A 573 50.95 -3.04 31.65
N ALA A 574 50.24 -2.58 30.63
CA ALA A 574 48.95 -3.13 30.15
C ALA A 574 48.23 -2.13 29.21
N GLY A 575 48.05 -2.52 27.94
CA GLY A 575 46.79 -2.26 27.23
C GLY A 575 46.72 -1.19 26.13
N HIS A 576 47.52 -0.11 26.13
CA HIS A 576 47.44 0.89 25.06
C HIS A 576 48.84 1.34 24.56
N PRO A 577 49.26 0.92 23.34
CA PRO A 577 50.58 1.25 22.79
C PRO A 577 50.78 2.73 22.42
N ASP A 578 49.70 3.52 22.34
CA ASP A 578 49.72 4.82 21.64
C ASP A 578 49.57 6.06 22.55
N GLN A 579 49.53 5.91 23.87
CA GLN A 579 49.47 7.06 24.79
C GLN A 579 50.76 7.15 25.63
N PRO A 580 51.48 8.29 25.58
CA PRO A 580 52.63 8.50 26.44
C PRO A 580 52.22 8.36 27.91
N PRO A 581 53.02 7.71 28.78
CA PRO A 581 52.76 7.56 30.21
C PRO A 581 52.42 8.89 30.92
N GLU A 582 52.87 10.00 30.33
CA GLU A 582 52.76 11.39 30.80
C GLU A 582 51.34 11.96 30.82
N LEU A 583 50.42 11.46 29.98
CA LEU A 583 49.03 11.94 29.89
C LEU A 583 48.11 11.35 30.97
N LEU A 584 48.42 10.14 31.47
CA LEU A 584 47.60 9.43 32.47
C LEU A 584 47.60 10.14 33.83
N LEU A 585 48.76 10.66 34.26
CA LEU A 585 48.92 11.30 35.58
C LEU A 585 48.06 12.57 35.75
N GLU A 586 47.72 13.30 34.67
CA GLU A 586 46.86 14.49 34.77
C GLU A 586 45.40 14.11 35.01
N SER A 587 44.91 13.04 34.37
CA SER A 587 43.55 12.54 34.56
C SER A 587 43.32 12.02 35.98
N HIS A 588 44.34 11.39 36.58
CA HIS A 588 44.30 10.84 37.93
C HIS A 588 44.71 11.83 39.04
N ARG A 589 45.21 13.04 38.70
CA ARG A 589 45.58 14.06 39.68
C ARG A 589 44.42 14.46 40.59
N ARG A 590 43.21 14.64 40.03
CA ARG A 590 42.02 14.98 40.81
C ARG A 590 41.66 13.85 41.78
N LEU A 591 41.69 12.60 41.29
CA LEU A 591 41.46 11.43 42.12
C LEU A 591 42.48 11.35 43.27
N ALA A 592 43.77 11.51 42.97
CA ALA A 592 44.85 11.48 43.96
C ALA A 592 44.68 12.53 45.06
N VAL A 593 44.26 13.75 44.70
CA VAL A 593 43.93 14.79 45.68
C VAL A 593 42.75 14.37 46.55
N THR A 594 41.65 13.89 45.97
CA THR A 594 40.48 13.44 46.74
C THR A 594 40.80 12.25 47.65
N VAL A 595 41.60 11.29 47.18
CA VAL A 595 42.07 10.14 47.97
C VAL A 595 42.93 10.62 49.14
N ALA A 596 43.89 11.50 48.90
CA ALA A 596 44.75 12.06 49.95
C ALA A 596 43.95 12.84 51.00
N GLU A 597 42.91 13.57 50.60
CA GLU A 597 41.99 14.26 51.54
C GLU A 597 41.24 13.27 52.43
N HIS A 598 40.67 12.21 51.84
CA HIS A 598 39.95 11.18 52.61
C HIS A 598 40.87 10.47 53.62
N ILE A 599 42.08 10.12 53.18
CA ILE A 599 43.09 9.52 54.05
C ILE A 599 43.51 10.50 55.16
N ALA A 600 43.78 11.76 54.83
CA ALA A 600 44.22 12.77 55.79
C ALA A 600 43.19 12.95 56.91
N VAL A 601 41.91 13.09 56.57
CA VAL A 601 40.83 13.28 57.56
C VAL A 601 40.68 12.04 58.44
N ALA A 602 40.73 10.83 57.87
CA ALA A 602 40.63 9.59 58.64
C ALA A 602 41.80 9.43 59.63
N LEU A 603 43.04 9.63 59.16
CA LEU A 603 44.23 9.51 60.01
C LEU A 603 44.30 10.62 61.08
N ALA A 604 43.86 11.84 60.76
CA ALA A 604 43.74 12.93 61.74
C ALA A 604 42.84 12.52 62.91
N ASN A 605 41.66 11.99 62.59
CA ASN A 605 40.68 11.56 63.58
C ASN A 605 41.19 10.40 64.43
N LEU A 606 41.90 9.43 63.84
CA LEU A 606 42.49 8.31 64.57
C LEU A 606 43.58 8.76 65.54
N ARG A 607 44.51 9.60 65.07
CA ARG A 607 45.57 10.16 65.93
C ARG A 607 45.02 11.02 67.06
N LEU A 608 43.97 11.80 66.77
CA LEU A 608 43.28 12.59 67.79
C LEU A 608 42.63 11.68 68.85
N ARG A 609 41.92 10.63 68.44
CA ARG A 609 41.33 9.64 69.36
C ARG A 609 42.39 8.95 70.21
N GLU A 610 43.51 8.55 69.61
CA GLU A 610 44.62 7.92 70.31
C GLU A 610 45.30 8.85 71.31
N SER A 611 45.52 10.11 70.93
CA SER A 611 46.08 11.14 71.83
C SER A 611 45.14 11.43 73.00
N LEU A 612 43.84 11.60 72.74
CA LEU A 612 42.82 11.78 73.78
C LEU A 612 42.73 10.57 74.71
N ARG A 613 42.82 9.35 74.16
CA ARG A 613 42.85 8.11 74.95
C ARG A 613 44.06 8.10 75.88
N SER A 614 45.26 8.38 75.37
CA SER A 614 46.48 8.46 76.19
C SER A 614 46.40 9.54 77.26
N GLN A 615 45.89 10.74 76.92
CA GLN A 615 45.67 11.82 77.90
C GLN A 615 44.60 11.49 78.95
N SER A 616 43.60 10.67 78.61
CA SER A 616 42.56 10.25 79.56
C SER A 616 43.03 9.19 80.57
N ILE A 617 44.15 8.52 80.29
CA ILE A 617 44.71 7.43 81.12
C ILE A 617 45.91 7.93 81.95
N LEU A 618 46.55 9.02 81.54
CA LEU A 618 47.68 9.63 82.24
C LEU A 618 47.25 10.87 83.05
N ASP A 619 47.95 11.14 84.14
CA ASP A 619 47.85 12.38 84.90
C ASP A 619 48.68 13.47 84.19
N PRO A 620 48.10 14.66 83.89
CA PRO A 620 48.77 15.67 83.07
C PRO A 620 50.02 16.30 83.72
N LEU A 621 50.10 16.29 85.05
CA LEU A 621 51.19 16.95 85.78
C LEU A 621 52.39 16.03 85.96
N THR A 622 52.14 14.74 86.16
CA THR A 622 53.19 13.75 86.47
C THR A 622 53.58 12.89 85.28
N GLY A 623 52.72 12.78 84.25
CA GLY A 623 52.91 11.86 83.12
C GLY A 623 52.79 10.38 83.50
N LEU A 624 52.39 10.08 84.74
CA LEU A 624 52.10 8.73 85.24
C LEU A 624 50.65 8.36 84.97
N PHE A 625 50.30 7.07 85.05
CA PHE A 625 48.90 6.66 84.96
C PHE A 625 48.06 7.32 86.06
N ASN A 626 46.91 7.87 85.68
CA ASN A 626 46.05 8.57 86.61
C ASN A 626 45.37 7.61 87.59
N ARG A 627 44.79 8.19 88.64
CA ARG A 627 44.13 7.45 89.70
C ARG A 627 43.07 6.46 89.19
N ARG A 628 42.30 6.83 88.17
CA ARG A 628 41.25 5.97 87.60
C ARG A 628 41.85 4.71 86.98
N TYR A 629 42.92 4.84 86.19
CA TYR A 629 43.61 3.69 85.62
C TYR A 629 44.22 2.80 86.71
N MET A 630 44.79 3.40 87.76
CA MET A 630 45.31 2.67 88.92
C MET A 630 44.21 1.89 89.65
N GLU A 631 43.05 2.49 89.91
CA GLU A 631 41.91 1.81 90.57
C GLU A 631 41.37 0.63 89.75
N GLU A 632 41.19 0.81 88.43
CA GLU A 632 40.74 -0.25 87.52
C GLU A 632 41.76 -1.39 87.42
N THR A 633 43.05 -1.07 87.29
CA THR A 633 44.13 -2.06 87.19
C THR A 633 44.35 -2.79 88.51
N LEU A 634 44.28 -2.09 89.64
CA LEU A 634 44.42 -2.67 90.98
C LEU A 634 43.30 -3.68 91.25
N ALA A 635 42.05 -3.37 90.88
CA ALA A 635 40.94 -4.31 91.03
C ALA A 635 41.17 -5.60 90.20
N LEU A 636 41.68 -5.47 88.97
CA LEU A 636 42.02 -6.60 88.11
C LEU A 636 43.16 -7.46 88.69
N GLU A 637 44.22 -6.83 89.19
CA GLU A 637 45.37 -7.54 89.77
C GLU A 637 45.01 -8.20 91.10
N LEU A 638 44.22 -7.56 91.96
CA LEU A 638 43.69 -8.18 93.18
C LEU A 638 42.87 -9.43 92.86
N ALA A 639 42.01 -9.38 91.83
CA ALA A 639 41.25 -10.55 91.38
C ALA A 639 42.15 -11.66 90.81
N ARG A 640 43.24 -11.31 90.10
CA ARG A 640 44.23 -12.29 89.61
C ARG A 640 45.00 -12.95 90.76
N ALA A 641 45.44 -12.16 91.74
CA ALA A 641 46.18 -12.65 92.89
C ALA A 641 45.33 -13.54 93.81
N ALA A 642 44.06 -13.18 94.03
CA ALA A 642 43.11 -14.02 94.76
C ALA A 642 42.91 -15.40 94.09
N ARG A 643 42.83 -15.44 92.76
CA ARG A 643 42.74 -16.71 92.00
C ARG A 643 44.03 -17.52 92.03
N GLY A 644 45.19 -16.87 92.13
CA GLY A 644 46.49 -17.52 92.15
C GLY A 644 47.05 -17.81 93.54
N GLU A 645 46.31 -17.51 94.62
CA GLU A 645 46.77 -17.54 96.01
C GLU A 645 48.11 -16.82 96.24
N ARG A 646 48.37 -15.73 95.51
CA ARG A 646 49.58 -14.91 95.64
C ARG A 646 49.29 -13.66 96.44
N ALA A 647 50.23 -13.23 97.28
CA ALA A 647 50.16 -11.93 97.93
C ALA A 647 50.56 -10.81 96.96
N ILE A 648 49.81 -9.70 96.97
CA ILE A 648 50.19 -8.45 96.30
C ILE A 648 50.74 -7.48 97.34
N GLY A 649 51.94 -6.95 97.09
CA GLY A 649 52.46 -5.80 97.80
C GLY A 649 52.14 -4.52 97.04
N ILE A 650 51.53 -3.55 97.71
CA ILE A 650 51.31 -2.21 97.17
C ILE A 650 52.32 -1.27 97.82
N ILE A 651 53.10 -0.56 97.02
CA ILE A 651 54.01 0.48 97.49
C ILE A 651 53.38 1.81 97.10
N LEU A 652 52.96 2.58 98.12
CA LEU A 652 52.59 3.98 97.92
C LEU A 652 53.83 4.84 98.07
N LEU A 653 54.18 5.57 97.02
CA LEU A 653 55.22 6.59 97.03
C LEU A 653 54.53 7.94 96.85
N ASP A 654 54.79 8.87 97.76
CA ASP A 654 54.44 10.28 97.59
C ASP A 654 55.58 10.91 96.78
N LEU A 655 55.26 11.44 95.58
CA LEU A 655 56.22 11.90 94.57
C LEU A 655 56.39 13.41 94.57
#